data_AF-A0A3Q8CHU9-F1
#
_entry.id   AF-A0A3Q8CHU9-F1
#
_cell.length_a   1.000
_cell.length_b   1.000
_cell.length_c   1.000
_cell.angle_alpha   90.00
_cell.angle_beta   90.00
_cell.angle_gamma   90.00
#
_symmetry.space_group_name_H-M   'P 1'
#
loop_
_entity.id
_entity.type
_entity.pdbx_description
1 polymer ?
#
loop_
_entity_poly.entity_id
_entity_poly.type
_entity_poly.pdbx_seq_one_letter_code
_entity_poly.pdbx_strand_id
1 'polypeptide(L)'
;MEDPLIMNAGSSSSSKVIHGRADAIANGNRYQRAAALVDLAEDGIGLPEELIDPTKFGQAAKFYFIFIKFDLLWSLNLLALILLNFFEVPLWCSSNPCSDRKYYFLGDLPYLTANQSLIYELVTLFILSVHTFFPISYTGFKLFWKNSLNIFKVILLGLLVIDLIFDILYITSGPISYLPLRIAPYIRVLFLLANIRELRDCIWSLTGMVAVYLDVLALMVLFLLFSSWLAYIMFEDTKQGKLIFTSYGETLCQMFVLFTTSNNPDVWIPAYKSSRISCLFFMLYILFGVYFVTNLILAVVYDSFKKQLAKQVAEMDKMRNRTLETAFILLDENKCGFLDKDQCAELFQALNMYRTLPKISKEDFDCIFFELDDSHDFKINKEEFADLCDAISLRFEKELVPSCFETYLFYHSTPCNCLRNFVKSKMFDYIIIFMLFLNLITIIIETTLDIQNDADQYIWQTVEICFGWLYVVEMLLKIFSYGFDAYWREGQNRFDFTITWIIVIGETLNLAFPHGLPILSNAEWIRYLLIARLLRLTRILIRIPRYSGIMATFFTLIPSLTSYIGLIFCVMCLYCSLGSQLFGGIVYEGNPMLEGTTLLENDYLVFNFNDYPSGMVTLFNLMVMGNWQIWMESYVKLTGTSWTLIYFISYYVITVLLLVNLVVAFVLEAFFAQSELETSSRDVETDQSNSKDSKDSQSRRARRISSTGRSGRVQMLLHRILSAELEENSA
;
A
#
# COMPACT_ATOMS: atom_id res chain seq x y z
N MET A 1 17.65 47.68 -25.52
CA MET A 1 18.53 46.98 -26.47
C MET A 1 19.70 46.53 -25.63
N GLU A 2 19.48 45.46 -24.87
CA GLU A 2 20.44 44.87 -23.94
C GLU A 2 20.40 43.37 -24.22
N ASP A 3 21.56 42.84 -24.60
CA ASP A 3 21.73 41.48 -25.11
C ASP A 3 21.58 40.44 -23.99
N PRO A 4 20.83 39.34 -24.20
CA PRO A 4 20.92 38.19 -23.32
C PRO A 4 22.25 37.48 -23.59
N LEU A 5 23.14 37.48 -22.59
CA LEU A 5 24.45 36.83 -22.63
C LEU A 5 24.32 35.31 -22.78
N ILE A 6 24.35 34.84 -24.02
CA ILE A 6 24.83 33.51 -24.38
C ILE A 6 26.35 33.53 -24.15
N MET A 7 26.81 32.98 -23.03
CA MET A 7 28.23 32.69 -22.85
C MET A 7 28.61 31.52 -23.75
N ASN A 8 29.31 31.83 -24.85
CA ASN A 8 30.01 30.87 -25.69
C ASN A 8 31.05 30.10 -24.85
N ALA A 9 30.69 28.90 -24.40
CA ALA A 9 31.65 27.88 -23.98
C ALA A 9 32.25 27.21 -25.23
N GLY A 10 33.29 27.82 -25.80
CA GLY A 10 34.13 27.20 -26.80
C GLY A 10 35.22 26.34 -26.16
N SER A 11 34.92 25.09 -25.80
CA SER A 11 35.90 24.00 -25.95
C SER A 11 35.17 22.65 -25.99
N SER A 12 35.57 21.86 -26.98
CA SER A 12 35.00 20.60 -27.41
C SER A 12 34.99 19.50 -26.33
N SER A 13 33.80 19.15 -25.85
CA SER A 13 33.47 17.74 -25.62
C SER A 13 31.98 17.58 -25.91
N SER A 14 31.61 16.56 -26.70
CA SER A 14 30.23 16.30 -27.06
C SER A 14 29.40 16.13 -25.79
N SER A 15 28.59 17.12 -25.43
CA SER A 15 27.58 16.98 -24.39
C SER A 15 26.55 15.99 -24.91
N LYS A 16 26.75 14.71 -24.60
CA LYS A 16 25.68 13.72 -24.70
C LYS A 16 24.50 14.32 -23.94
N VAL A 17 23.36 14.47 -24.60
CA VAL A 17 22.11 14.82 -23.91
C VAL A 17 21.84 13.68 -22.94
N ILE A 18 22.07 13.95 -21.65
CA ILE A 18 21.89 12.98 -20.58
C ILE A 18 20.41 12.98 -20.24
N HIS A 19 19.71 11.90 -20.58
CA HIS A 19 18.30 11.73 -20.21
C HIS A 19 18.19 10.89 -18.93
N GLY A 20 17.69 11.52 -17.86
CA GLY A 20 17.28 10.85 -16.63
C GLY A 20 18.30 10.88 -15.50
N ARG A 21 17.78 10.76 -14.26
CA ARG A 21 18.54 10.82 -13.00
C ARG A 21 19.71 9.83 -12.97
N ALA A 22 19.51 8.62 -13.48
CA ALA A 22 20.51 7.56 -13.48
C ALA A 22 21.76 7.89 -14.31
N ASP A 23 21.56 8.44 -15.51
CA ASP A 23 22.67 8.80 -16.40
C ASP A 23 23.37 10.08 -15.92
N ALA A 24 22.64 11.00 -15.27
CA ALA A 24 23.23 12.18 -14.64
C ALA A 24 24.11 11.81 -13.44
N ILE A 25 23.68 10.84 -12.63
CA ILE A 25 24.44 10.33 -11.48
C ILE A 25 25.69 9.56 -11.96
N ALA A 26 25.57 8.76 -13.02
CA ALA A 26 26.68 7.96 -13.53
C ALA A 26 27.69 8.79 -14.34
N ASN A 27 27.21 9.60 -15.28
CA ASN A 27 28.04 10.24 -16.32
C ASN A 27 27.95 11.77 -16.35
N GLY A 28 27.07 12.37 -15.53
CA GLY A 28 26.88 13.82 -15.51
C GLY A 28 28.00 14.59 -14.79
N ASN A 29 28.04 15.90 -15.06
CA ASN A 29 28.91 16.83 -14.37
C ASN A 29 28.55 16.92 -12.88
N ARG A 30 29.46 17.45 -12.05
CA ARG A 30 29.27 17.56 -10.58
C ARG A 30 27.93 18.19 -10.18
N TYR A 31 27.53 19.27 -10.86
CA TYR A 31 26.26 19.96 -10.61
C TYR A 31 25.05 19.13 -11.03
N GLN A 32 25.14 18.37 -12.13
CA GLN A 32 24.09 17.46 -12.57
C GLN A 32 23.94 16.27 -11.61
N ARG A 33 25.05 15.77 -11.04
CA ARG A 33 25.06 14.74 -10.00
C ARG A 33 24.45 15.25 -8.71
N ALA A 34 24.86 16.44 -8.26
CA ALA A 34 24.31 17.08 -7.07
C ALA A 34 22.81 17.38 -7.23
N ALA A 35 22.38 17.93 -8.38
CA ALA A 35 20.98 18.15 -8.70
C ALA A 35 20.17 16.84 -8.68
N ALA A 36 20.72 15.75 -9.23
CA ALA A 36 20.06 14.45 -9.19
C ALA A 36 19.98 13.87 -7.77
N LEU A 37 20.97 14.13 -6.90
CA LEU A 37 20.95 13.71 -5.49
C LEU A 37 19.97 14.52 -4.66
N VAL A 38 19.88 15.83 -4.89
CA VAL A 38 18.88 16.71 -4.26
C VAL A 38 17.49 16.24 -4.66
N ASP A 39 17.24 16.06 -5.96
CA ASP A 39 15.93 15.58 -6.44
C ASP A 39 15.58 14.18 -5.93
N LEU A 40 16.58 13.32 -5.72
CA LEU A 40 16.39 12.00 -5.12
C LEU A 40 16.12 12.05 -3.61
N ALA A 41 16.78 12.96 -2.89
CA ALA A 41 16.55 13.18 -1.46
C ALA A 41 15.11 13.63 -1.20
N GLU A 42 14.60 14.54 -2.05
CA GLU A 42 13.22 15.03 -1.97
C GLU A 42 12.15 13.98 -2.32
N ASP A 43 12.51 12.96 -3.11
CA ASP A 43 11.61 11.85 -3.43
C ASP A 43 11.47 10.84 -2.29
N GLY A 44 12.26 10.97 -1.21
CA GLY A 44 12.32 10.00 -0.12
C GLY A 44 12.97 8.67 -0.52
N ILE A 45 13.43 8.53 -1.76
CA ILE A 45 14.12 7.35 -2.29
C ILE A 45 15.61 7.49 -1.95
N GLY A 46 15.96 7.38 -0.67
CA GLY A 46 17.36 7.46 -0.25
C GLY A 46 18.24 6.42 -0.96
N LEU A 47 19.44 6.80 -1.37
CA LEU A 47 20.47 5.84 -1.78
C LEU A 47 20.89 5.02 -0.55
N PRO A 48 21.12 3.71 -0.69
CA PRO A 48 21.70 2.92 0.39
C PRO A 48 22.99 3.57 0.90
N GLU A 49 23.21 3.61 2.22
CA GLU A 49 24.41 4.20 2.84
C GLU A 49 25.71 3.65 2.22
N GLU A 50 25.65 2.39 1.81
CA GLU A 50 26.72 1.61 1.18
C GLU A 50 27.18 2.15 -0.19
N LEU A 51 26.34 2.97 -0.86
CA LEU A 51 26.59 3.56 -2.17
C LEU A 51 27.08 5.01 -2.11
N ILE A 52 27.14 5.64 -0.93
CA ILE A 52 27.42 7.08 -0.79
C ILE A 52 28.93 7.42 -0.84
N ASP A 53 29.81 6.40 -0.83
CA ASP A 53 31.26 6.64 -0.88
C ASP A 53 31.72 7.21 -2.25
N PRO A 54 32.36 8.41 -2.28
CA PRO A 54 32.61 9.18 -3.50
C PRO A 54 33.62 8.53 -4.46
N THR A 55 34.41 7.57 -4.01
CA THR A 55 35.55 7.02 -4.79
C THR A 55 35.17 5.93 -5.80
N LYS A 56 33.99 5.30 -5.67
CA LYS A 56 33.51 4.21 -6.56
C LYS A 56 32.08 4.41 -7.08
N PHE A 57 31.51 5.57 -6.83
CA PHE A 57 30.10 5.91 -7.02
C PHE A 57 29.56 5.59 -8.43
N GLY A 58 30.28 5.95 -9.49
CA GLY A 58 29.77 5.87 -10.86
C GLY A 58 29.47 4.46 -11.37
N GLN A 59 30.37 3.49 -11.11
CA GLN A 59 30.15 2.09 -11.55
C GLN A 59 29.11 1.38 -10.69
N ALA A 60 29.13 1.61 -9.37
CA ALA A 60 28.18 1.01 -8.44
C ALA A 60 26.75 1.54 -8.67
N ALA A 61 26.59 2.84 -8.92
CA ALA A 61 25.31 3.47 -9.25
C ALA A 61 24.72 2.88 -10.54
N LYS A 62 25.54 2.61 -11.57
CA LYS A 62 25.06 1.97 -12.81
C LYS A 62 24.43 0.60 -12.55
N PHE A 63 25.08 -0.25 -11.76
CA PHE A 63 24.52 -1.56 -11.40
C PHE A 63 23.26 -1.44 -10.54
N TYR A 64 23.22 -0.47 -9.61
CA TYR A 64 22.04 -0.18 -8.81
C TYR A 64 20.84 0.26 -9.66
N PHE A 65 21.04 1.14 -10.65
CA PHE A 65 19.96 1.52 -11.56
C PHE A 65 19.51 0.39 -12.48
N ILE A 66 20.42 -0.50 -12.89
CA ILE A 66 20.03 -1.73 -13.61
C ILE A 66 19.14 -2.59 -12.72
N PHE A 67 19.50 -2.76 -11.44
CA PHE A 67 18.69 -3.51 -10.48
C PHE A 67 17.27 -2.93 -10.34
N ILE A 68 17.16 -1.61 -10.16
CA ILE A 68 15.87 -0.90 -10.08
C ILE A 68 15.06 -1.05 -11.38
N LYS A 69 15.71 -1.02 -12.54
CA LYS A 69 14.99 -1.18 -13.82
C LYS A 69 14.29 -2.54 -13.93
N PHE A 70 14.82 -3.57 -13.26
CA PHE A 70 14.22 -4.90 -13.17
C PHE A 70 13.24 -5.08 -12.00
N ASP A 71 12.89 -4.01 -11.27
CA ASP A 71 12.01 -4.08 -10.09
C ASP A 71 10.64 -4.71 -10.39
N LEU A 72 10.09 -4.47 -11.59
CA LEU A 72 8.87 -5.13 -12.04
C LEU A 72 9.03 -6.66 -12.11
N LEU A 73 10.16 -7.16 -12.64
CA LEU A 73 10.43 -8.59 -12.73
C LEU A 73 10.58 -9.21 -11.34
N TRP A 74 11.29 -8.52 -10.43
CA TRP A 74 11.46 -8.98 -9.05
C TRP A 74 10.14 -9.04 -8.31
N SER A 75 9.31 -8.01 -8.45
CA SER A 75 7.98 -7.94 -7.84
C SER A 75 7.03 -9.02 -8.37
N LEU A 76 7.03 -9.25 -9.69
CA LEU A 76 6.24 -10.33 -10.30
C LEU A 76 6.71 -11.71 -9.84
N ASN A 77 8.01 -11.93 -9.64
CA ASN A 77 8.53 -13.19 -9.13
C ASN A 77 8.11 -13.44 -7.67
N LEU A 78 8.13 -12.40 -6.82
CA LEU A 78 7.66 -12.51 -5.44
C LEU A 78 6.15 -12.79 -5.38
N LEU A 79 5.37 -12.15 -6.25
CA LEU A 79 3.94 -12.42 -6.39
C LEU A 79 3.71 -13.86 -6.84
N ALA A 80 4.43 -14.32 -7.87
CA ALA A 80 4.36 -15.70 -8.35
C ALA A 80 4.68 -16.70 -7.24
N LEU A 81 5.71 -16.43 -6.44
CA LEU A 81 6.12 -17.28 -5.32
C LEU A 81 4.97 -17.50 -4.30
N ILE A 82 4.21 -16.46 -3.99
CA ILE A 82 3.05 -16.57 -3.08
C ILE A 82 1.87 -17.25 -3.77
N LEU A 83 1.60 -16.90 -5.02
CA LEU A 83 0.51 -17.49 -5.80
C LEU A 83 0.70 -18.99 -6.00
N LEU A 84 1.93 -19.51 -6.03
CA LEU A 84 2.17 -20.95 -6.07
C LEU A 84 1.50 -21.70 -4.91
N ASN A 85 1.44 -21.12 -3.70
CA ASN A 85 0.75 -21.75 -2.57
C ASN A 85 -0.75 -22.01 -2.85
N PHE A 86 -1.40 -21.20 -3.69
CA PHE A 86 -2.82 -21.34 -4.03
C PHE A 86 -3.08 -22.47 -5.03
N PHE A 87 -2.08 -22.82 -5.84
CA PHE A 87 -2.20 -23.81 -6.90
C PHE A 87 -1.53 -25.14 -6.55
N GLU A 88 -0.78 -25.20 -5.46
CA GLU A 88 -0.18 -26.44 -4.98
C GLU A 88 -1.21 -27.42 -4.44
N VAL A 89 -0.96 -28.71 -4.66
CA VAL A 89 -1.75 -29.79 -4.08
C VAL A 89 -1.44 -29.89 -2.58
N PRO A 90 -2.45 -29.89 -1.69
CA PRO A 90 -2.24 -30.08 -0.26
C PRO A 90 -1.54 -31.42 0.06
N LEU A 91 -0.65 -31.42 1.06
CA LEU A 91 0.16 -32.60 1.44
C LEU A 91 -0.67 -33.83 1.83
N TRP A 92 -1.83 -33.62 2.46
CA TRP A 92 -2.71 -34.71 2.88
C TRP A 92 -3.32 -35.48 1.70
N CYS A 93 -3.15 -34.99 0.47
CA CYS A 93 -3.72 -35.54 -0.75
C CYS A 93 -2.94 -36.70 -1.41
N SER A 94 -2.04 -37.37 -0.68
CA SER A 94 -1.01 -38.27 -1.25
C SER A 94 -1.49 -39.51 -2.04
N SER A 95 -2.78 -39.85 -2.04
CA SER A 95 -3.31 -41.09 -2.66
C SER A 95 -4.68 -40.92 -3.35
N ASN A 96 -4.86 -39.83 -4.11
CA ASN A 96 -6.08 -39.47 -4.86
C ASN A 96 -7.40 -39.20 -4.08
N PRO A 97 -7.40 -38.62 -2.86
CA PRO A 97 -8.64 -38.13 -2.24
C PRO A 97 -9.17 -36.84 -2.90
N CYS A 98 -8.31 -35.99 -3.50
CA CYS A 98 -8.73 -34.68 -4.03
C CYS A 98 -9.28 -34.69 -5.47
N SER A 99 -9.50 -35.87 -6.07
CA SER A 99 -10.23 -35.96 -7.34
C SER A 99 -11.70 -35.56 -7.16
N ASP A 100 -12.30 -35.94 -6.02
CA ASP A 100 -13.68 -35.60 -5.68
C ASP A 100 -13.74 -34.30 -4.87
N ARG A 101 -13.70 -33.16 -5.58
CA ARG A 101 -13.70 -31.82 -4.97
C ARG A 101 -14.90 -31.54 -4.08
N LYS A 102 -16.09 -32.04 -4.44
CA LYS A 102 -17.31 -31.84 -3.66
C LYS A 102 -17.27 -32.55 -2.31
N TYR A 103 -16.71 -33.76 -2.28
CA TYR A 103 -16.66 -34.59 -1.09
C TYR A 103 -15.83 -33.95 0.04
N TYR A 104 -14.73 -33.29 -0.33
CA TYR A 104 -13.85 -32.57 0.59
C TYR A 104 -14.11 -31.06 0.62
N PHE A 105 -15.19 -30.56 0.01
CA PHE A 105 -15.50 -29.13 -0.05
C PHE A 105 -14.29 -28.26 -0.48
N LEU A 106 -13.57 -28.72 -1.51
CA LEU A 106 -12.38 -28.04 -2.04
C LEU A 106 -12.77 -26.84 -2.91
N GLY A 107 -11.93 -25.82 -2.94
CA GLY A 107 -12.12 -24.66 -3.79
C GLY A 107 -12.06 -24.95 -5.30
N ASP A 108 -12.57 -23.99 -6.08
CA ASP A 108 -12.68 -24.12 -7.55
C ASP A 108 -11.37 -23.86 -8.30
N LEU A 109 -10.31 -23.37 -7.63
CA LEU A 109 -9.03 -23.10 -8.28
C LEU A 109 -8.36 -24.39 -8.79
N PRO A 110 -7.74 -24.39 -9.99
CA PRO A 110 -7.11 -25.57 -10.56
C PRO A 110 -5.81 -25.89 -9.83
N TYR A 111 -5.57 -27.15 -9.47
CA TYR A 111 -4.28 -27.55 -8.90
C TYR A 111 -3.25 -27.82 -10.00
N LEU A 112 -2.01 -27.40 -9.75
CA LEU A 112 -0.87 -27.75 -10.59
C LEU A 112 -0.50 -29.21 -10.37
N THR A 113 -0.14 -29.90 -11.44
CA THR A 113 0.47 -31.24 -11.33
C THR A 113 1.84 -31.13 -10.64
N ALA A 114 2.30 -32.19 -9.96
CA ALA A 114 3.59 -32.19 -9.26
C ALA A 114 4.76 -31.74 -10.16
N ASN A 115 4.78 -32.21 -11.42
CA ASN A 115 5.79 -31.79 -12.39
C ASN A 115 5.69 -30.31 -12.76
N GLN A 116 4.48 -29.78 -12.92
CA GLN A 116 4.29 -28.35 -13.21
C GLN A 116 4.71 -27.50 -12.00
N SER A 117 4.32 -27.88 -10.78
CA SER A 117 4.73 -27.18 -9.55
C SER A 117 6.25 -27.08 -9.46
N LEU A 118 6.93 -28.22 -9.64
CA LEU A 118 8.39 -28.30 -9.60
C LEU A 118 9.08 -27.42 -10.65
N ILE A 119 8.52 -27.33 -11.86
CA ILE A 119 9.05 -26.43 -12.90
C ILE A 119 8.90 -24.97 -12.46
N TYR A 120 7.73 -24.57 -11.97
CA TYR A 120 7.53 -23.19 -11.50
C TYR A 120 8.39 -22.86 -10.29
N GLU A 121 8.57 -23.79 -9.36
CA GLU A 121 9.45 -23.63 -8.20
C GLU A 121 10.91 -23.47 -8.60
N LEU A 122 11.40 -24.26 -9.56
CA LEU A 122 12.76 -24.11 -10.10
C LEU A 122 12.98 -22.76 -10.79
N VAL A 123 12.01 -22.33 -11.62
CA VAL A 123 12.11 -21.05 -12.33
C VAL A 123 12.08 -19.88 -11.35
N THR A 124 11.15 -19.88 -10.40
CA THR A 124 11.03 -18.81 -9.40
C THR A 124 12.23 -18.77 -8.45
N LEU A 125 12.76 -19.93 -8.05
CA LEU A 125 14.00 -20.05 -7.28
C LEU A 125 15.20 -19.49 -8.04
N PHE A 126 15.33 -19.78 -9.34
CA PHE A 126 16.42 -19.24 -10.16
C PHE A 126 16.40 -17.72 -10.21
N ILE A 127 15.23 -17.13 -10.51
CA ILE A 127 15.05 -15.66 -10.53
C ILE A 127 15.31 -15.07 -9.13
N LEU A 128 14.85 -15.73 -8.07
CA LEU A 128 15.06 -15.31 -6.69
C LEU A 128 16.54 -15.38 -6.27
N SER A 129 17.28 -16.37 -6.75
CA SER A 129 18.72 -16.51 -6.51
C SER A 129 19.47 -15.35 -7.16
N VAL A 130 19.15 -15.04 -8.42
CA VAL A 130 19.72 -13.86 -9.11
C VAL A 130 19.39 -12.59 -8.32
N HIS A 131 18.13 -12.38 -7.92
CA HIS A 131 17.73 -11.23 -7.12
C HIS A 131 18.48 -11.10 -5.80
N THR A 132 18.70 -12.22 -5.09
CA THR A 132 19.35 -12.23 -3.76
C THR A 132 20.85 -11.96 -3.85
N PHE A 133 21.52 -12.44 -4.90
CA PHE A 133 22.96 -12.26 -5.09
C PHE A 133 23.33 -11.04 -5.94
N PHE A 134 22.40 -10.44 -6.69
CA PHE A 134 22.64 -9.22 -7.48
C PHE A 134 23.24 -8.07 -6.64
N PRO A 135 22.82 -7.82 -5.39
CA PRO A 135 23.41 -6.76 -4.56
C PRO A 135 24.93 -6.83 -4.40
N ILE A 136 25.54 -8.01 -4.51
CA ILE A 136 27.00 -8.18 -4.48
C ILE A 136 27.69 -7.33 -5.55
N SER A 137 27.05 -7.10 -6.70
CA SER A 137 27.62 -6.36 -7.82
C SER A 137 27.79 -4.86 -7.54
N TYR A 138 26.92 -4.26 -6.72
CA TYR A 138 26.97 -2.82 -6.40
C TYR A 138 27.45 -2.50 -4.98
N THR A 139 27.27 -3.39 -3.99
CA THR A 139 27.76 -3.17 -2.61
C THR A 139 29.16 -3.74 -2.36
N GLY A 140 29.53 -4.79 -3.12
CA GLY A 140 30.77 -5.53 -2.94
C GLY A 140 30.69 -6.63 -1.86
N PHE A 141 31.52 -7.67 -2.04
CA PHE A 141 31.42 -8.93 -1.28
C PHE A 141 31.51 -8.77 0.24
N LYS A 142 32.49 -8.01 0.76
CA LYS A 142 32.68 -7.86 2.21
C LYS A 142 31.52 -7.15 2.90
N LEU A 143 30.94 -6.15 2.23
CA LEU A 143 29.86 -5.34 2.79
C LEU A 143 28.53 -6.10 2.72
N PHE A 144 28.30 -6.84 1.63
CA PHE A 144 27.15 -7.74 1.49
C PHE A 144 27.03 -8.71 2.67
N TRP A 145 28.12 -9.39 3.04
CA TRP A 145 28.16 -10.34 4.16
C TRP A 145 28.19 -9.69 5.55
N LYS A 146 28.35 -8.36 5.64
CA LYS A 146 28.23 -7.63 6.90
C LYS A 146 26.77 -7.27 7.19
N ASN A 147 25.96 -7.12 6.15
CA ASN A 147 24.56 -6.73 6.28
C ASN A 147 23.69 -7.93 6.70
N SER A 148 23.12 -7.86 7.90
CA SER A 148 22.29 -8.94 8.49
C SER A 148 21.09 -9.32 7.62
N LEU A 149 20.51 -8.36 6.87
CA LEU A 149 19.36 -8.60 6.01
C LEU A 149 19.74 -9.47 4.80
N ASN A 150 20.92 -9.24 4.22
CA ASN A 150 21.41 -10.06 3.11
C ASN A 150 21.75 -11.48 3.59
N ILE A 151 22.38 -11.61 4.75
CA ILE A 151 22.63 -12.91 5.39
C ILE A 151 21.32 -13.66 5.62
N PHE A 152 20.30 -12.99 6.18
CA PHE A 152 18.99 -13.58 6.41
C PHE A 152 18.34 -14.08 5.11
N LYS A 153 18.37 -13.29 4.03
CA LYS A 153 17.87 -13.71 2.71
C LYS A 153 18.61 -14.92 2.16
N VAL A 154 19.94 -14.99 2.30
CA VAL A 154 20.74 -16.15 1.87
C VAL A 154 20.38 -17.41 2.67
N ILE A 155 20.14 -17.28 3.98
CA ILE A 155 19.68 -18.39 4.82
C ILE A 155 18.30 -18.89 4.36
N LEU A 156 17.34 -17.99 4.13
CA LEU A 156 16.03 -18.35 3.60
C LEU A 156 16.14 -19.04 2.23
N LEU A 157 17.01 -18.55 1.34
CA LEU A 157 17.24 -19.17 0.03
C LEU A 157 17.76 -20.60 0.19
N GLY A 158 18.74 -20.80 1.09
CA GLY A 158 19.30 -22.11 1.39
C GLY A 158 18.25 -23.08 1.91
N LEU A 159 17.37 -22.64 2.81
CA LEU A 159 16.26 -23.46 3.30
C LEU A 159 15.27 -23.84 2.19
N LEU A 160 14.97 -22.92 1.26
CA LEU A 160 14.08 -23.21 0.12
C LEU A 160 14.71 -24.21 -0.85
N VAL A 161 16.02 -24.12 -1.09
CA VAL A 161 16.77 -25.11 -1.89
C VAL A 161 16.72 -26.49 -1.22
N ILE A 162 16.88 -26.55 0.11
CA ILE A 162 16.82 -27.81 0.86
C ILE A 162 15.43 -28.44 0.75
N ASP A 163 14.36 -27.66 0.96
CA ASP A 163 12.97 -28.13 0.82
C ASP A 163 12.68 -28.65 -0.60
N LEU A 164 13.13 -27.92 -1.64
CA LEU A 164 13.01 -28.35 -3.03
C LEU A 164 13.74 -29.66 -3.32
N ILE A 165 14.94 -29.86 -2.75
CA ILE A 165 15.66 -31.13 -2.89
C ILE A 165 14.86 -32.28 -2.25
N PHE A 166 14.26 -32.06 -1.08
CA PHE A 166 13.40 -33.06 -0.45
C PHE A 166 12.15 -33.37 -1.28
N ASP A 167 11.53 -32.36 -1.90
CA ASP A 167 10.37 -32.54 -2.78
C ASP A 167 10.74 -33.34 -4.06
N ILE A 168 11.88 -33.02 -4.69
CA ILE A 168 12.40 -33.77 -5.83
C ILE A 168 12.65 -35.24 -5.45
N LEU A 169 13.23 -35.50 -4.28
CA LEU A 169 13.49 -36.86 -3.79
C LEU A 169 12.19 -37.63 -3.52
N TYR A 170 11.14 -36.96 -3.05
CA TYR A 170 9.82 -37.53 -2.83
C TYR A 170 9.15 -37.92 -4.16
N ILE A 171 9.14 -37.02 -5.15
CA ILE A 171 8.50 -37.26 -6.45
C ILE A 171 9.23 -38.35 -7.26
N THR A 172 10.56 -38.41 -7.19
CA THR A 172 11.40 -39.27 -8.07
C THR A 172 11.48 -40.73 -7.58
N SER A 173 10.63 -41.18 -6.65
CA SER A 173 10.68 -42.54 -6.05
C SER A 173 11.93 -42.79 -5.19
N GLY A 174 12.44 -41.76 -4.51
CA GLY A 174 13.56 -41.88 -3.57
C GLY A 174 13.21 -42.61 -2.27
N PRO A 175 14.15 -42.69 -1.29
CA PRO A 175 14.00 -43.42 -0.03
C PRO A 175 13.00 -42.81 0.97
N ILE A 176 12.36 -41.69 0.64
CA ILE A 176 11.45 -40.95 1.52
C ILE A 176 10.01 -41.21 1.04
N SER A 177 9.31 -42.10 1.73
CA SER A 177 7.92 -42.46 1.42
C SER A 177 6.88 -41.52 2.04
N TYR A 178 7.30 -40.60 2.92
CA TYR A 178 6.42 -39.62 3.56
C TYR A 178 7.16 -38.28 3.75
N LEU A 179 6.53 -37.18 3.34
CA LEU A 179 6.98 -35.84 3.66
C LEU A 179 6.10 -35.28 4.80
N PRO A 180 6.60 -35.23 6.05
CA PRO A 180 5.76 -34.88 7.19
C PRO A 180 5.40 -33.39 7.26
N LEU A 181 6.22 -32.52 6.68
CA LEU A 181 6.09 -31.08 6.77
C LEU A 181 6.70 -30.42 5.53
N ARG A 182 5.99 -29.50 4.89
CA ARG A 182 6.55 -28.64 3.83
C ARG A 182 6.79 -27.25 4.39
N ILE A 183 8.05 -26.82 4.42
CA ILE A 183 8.45 -25.55 5.02
C ILE A 183 8.44 -24.42 3.97
N ALA A 184 8.52 -24.76 2.68
CA ALA A 184 8.51 -23.79 1.58
C ALA A 184 7.43 -22.70 1.71
N PRO A 185 6.12 -22.99 1.93
CA PRO A 185 5.09 -21.95 2.01
C PRO A 185 5.39 -20.84 3.03
N TYR A 186 5.97 -21.20 4.19
CA TYR A 186 6.35 -20.23 5.23
C TYR A 186 7.55 -19.38 4.79
N ILE A 187 8.57 -20.01 4.21
CA ILE A 187 9.78 -19.32 3.74
C ILE A 187 9.44 -18.34 2.62
N ARG A 188 8.50 -18.69 1.73
CA ARG A 188 8.03 -17.82 0.64
C ARG A 188 7.44 -16.50 1.17
N VAL A 189 6.62 -16.57 2.22
CA VAL A 189 6.06 -15.37 2.88
C VAL A 189 7.17 -14.57 3.58
N LEU A 190 8.08 -15.23 4.31
CA LEU A 190 9.21 -14.56 4.95
C LEU A 190 10.11 -13.83 3.93
N PHE A 191 10.27 -14.39 2.73
CA PHE A 191 11.00 -13.75 1.63
C PHE A 191 10.31 -12.48 1.13
N LEU A 192 8.99 -12.48 1.00
CA LEU A 192 8.22 -11.28 0.65
C LEU A 192 8.45 -10.18 1.70
N LEU A 193 8.30 -10.53 2.98
CA LEU A 193 8.49 -9.61 4.11
C LEU A 193 9.92 -9.03 4.15
N ALA A 194 10.93 -9.81 3.77
CA ALA A 194 12.32 -9.36 3.75
C ALA A 194 12.65 -8.45 2.57
N ASN A 195 11.97 -8.61 1.42
CA ASN A 195 12.27 -7.89 0.20
C ASN A 195 11.54 -6.55 0.10
N ILE A 196 10.25 -6.49 0.44
CA ILE A 196 9.48 -5.25 0.38
C ILE A 196 9.86 -4.36 1.56
N ARG A 197 10.42 -3.17 1.27
CA ARG A 197 10.85 -2.20 2.29
C ARG A 197 9.71 -1.79 3.21
N GLU A 198 8.57 -1.41 2.63
CA GLU A 198 7.39 -0.96 3.39
C GLU A 198 6.90 -2.01 4.40
N LEU A 199 6.86 -3.29 4.02
CA LEU A 199 6.47 -4.38 4.93
C LEU A 199 7.46 -4.59 6.06
N ARG A 200 8.76 -4.48 5.77
CA ARG A 200 9.82 -4.58 6.77
C ARG A 200 9.74 -3.43 7.77
N ASP A 201 9.45 -2.23 7.30
CA ASP A 201 9.28 -1.05 8.14
C ASP A 201 8.03 -1.22 9.03
N CYS A 202 6.94 -1.80 8.53
CA CYS A 202 5.79 -2.20 9.36
C CYS A 202 6.16 -3.24 10.44
N ILE A 203 6.98 -4.26 10.13
CA ILE A 203 7.43 -5.26 11.11
C ILE A 203 8.32 -4.64 12.20
N TRP A 204 9.22 -3.73 11.82
CA TRP A 204 10.02 -2.99 12.79
C TRP A 204 9.15 -2.13 13.69
N SER A 205 8.11 -1.52 13.11
CA SER A 205 7.13 -0.77 13.88
C SER A 205 6.42 -1.67 14.91
N LEU A 206 5.91 -2.81 14.45
CA LEU A 206 5.26 -3.82 15.29
C LEU A 206 6.17 -4.28 16.43
N THR A 207 7.43 -4.60 16.14
CA THR A 207 8.41 -5.08 17.12
C THR A 207 8.66 -4.05 18.22
N GLY A 208 8.70 -2.76 17.88
CA GLY A 208 8.80 -1.68 18.87
C GLY A 208 7.60 -1.58 19.80
N MET A 209 6.42 -1.98 19.33
CA MET A 209 5.16 -1.90 20.09
C MET A 209 4.87 -3.13 20.96
N VAL A 210 5.48 -4.29 20.66
CA VAL A 210 5.17 -5.59 21.29
C VAL A 210 5.26 -5.55 22.81
N ALA A 211 6.27 -4.90 23.40
CA ALA A 211 6.45 -4.88 24.85
C ALA A 211 5.24 -4.21 25.56
N VAL A 212 4.87 -3.01 25.11
CA VAL A 212 3.72 -2.27 25.67
C VAL A 212 2.40 -3.00 25.38
N TYR A 213 2.29 -3.63 24.21
CA TYR A 213 1.12 -4.44 23.86
C TYR A 213 0.94 -5.64 24.80
N LEU A 214 2.03 -6.34 25.14
CA LEU A 214 2.00 -7.47 26.07
C LEU A 214 1.55 -7.07 27.48
N ASP A 215 1.91 -5.87 27.95
CA ASP A 215 1.47 -5.35 29.25
C ASP A 215 -0.06 -5.16 29.30
N VAL A 216 -0.67 -4.61 28.25
CA VAL A 216 -2.13 -4.44 28.18
C VAL A 216 -2.83 -5.77 27.95
N LEU A 217 -2.22 -6.68 27.19
CA LEU A 217 -2.75 -8.02 27.02
C LEU A 217 -2.76 -8.78 28.35
N ALA A 218 -1.75 -8.61 29.21
CA ALA A 218 -1.74 -9.17 30.55
C ALA A 218 -2.91 -8.64 31.41
N LEU A 219 -3.22 -7.34 31.31
CA LEU A 219 -4.39 -6.76 31.97
C LEU A 219 -5.71 -7.36 31.46
N MET A 220 -5.83 -7.59 30.15
CA MET A 220 -7.00 -8.23 29.55
C MET A 220 -7.15 -9.69 29.99
N VAL A 221 -6.05 -10.46 29.99
CA VAL A 221 -6.05 -11.83 30.49
C VAL A 221 -6.45 -11.87 31.97
N LEU A 222 -5.93 -10.96 32.80
CA LEU A 222 -6.32 -10.84 34.20
C LEU A 222 -7.82 -10.55 34.36
N PHE A 223 -8.37 -9.62 33.57
CA PHE A 223 -9.80 -9.32 33.56
C PHE A 223 -10.62 -10.55 33.18
N LEU A 224 -10.23 -11.28 32.14
CA LEU A 224 -10.92 -12.50 31.69
C LEU A 224 -10.88 -13.61 32.74
N LEU A 225 -9.72 -13.86 33.36
CA LEU A 225 -9.57 -14.88 34.39
C LEU A 225 -10.45 -14.57 35.62
N PHE A 226 -10.43 -13.32 36.07
CA PHE A 226 -11.22 -12.87 37.23
C PHE A 226 -12.73 -12.91 36.96
N SER A 227 -13.16 -12.34 35.83
CA SER A 227 -14.58 -12.30 35.46
C SER A 227 -15.16 -13.68 35.19
N SER A 228 -14.39 -14.59 34.58
CA SER A 228 -14.79 -15.98 34.36
C SER A 228 -14.88 -16.77 35.67
N TRP A 229 -13.99 -16.49 36.62
CA TRP A 229 -14.05 -17.10 37.94
C TRP A 229 -15.30 -16.65 38.71
N LEU A 230 -15.60 -15.35 38.66
CA LEU A 230 -16.81 -14.79 39.24
C LEU A 230 -18.08 -15.37 38.57
N ALA A 231 -18.10 -15.48 37.24
CA ALA A 231 -19.20 -16.09 36.50
C ALA A 231 -19.43 -17.55 36.91
N TYR A 232 -18.35 -18.34 36.98
CA TYR A 232 -18.41 -19.75 37.35
C TYR A 232 -19.04 -19.93 38.74
N ILE A 233 -18.55 -19.22 39.75
CA ILE A 233 -19.09 -19.32 41.13
C ILE A 233 -20.53 -18.80 41.21
N MET A 234 -20.84 -17.68 40.54
CA MET A 234 -22.17 -17.08 40.60
C MET A 234 -23.26 -17.98 40.00
N PHE A 235 -22.91 -18.77 38.98
CA PHE A 235 -23.86 -19.57 38.22
C PHE A 235 -23.74 -21.09 38.43
N GLU A 236 -22.82 -21.57 39.28
CA GLU A 236 -22.54 -22.99 39.55
C GLU A 236 -23.82 -23.81 39.81
N ASP A 237 -24.66 -23.35 40.74
CA ASP A 237 -25.90 -24.04 41.15
C ASP A 237 -27.11 -23.77 40.22
N THR A 238 -26.94 -22.99 39.16
CA THR A 238 -28.03 -22.57 38.27
C THR A 238 -28.15 -23.45 37.03
N LYS A 239 -29.24 -23.30 36.25
CA LYS A 239 -29.37 -23.96 34.93
C LYS A 239 -28.23 -23.57 33.97
N GLN A 240 -27.67 -22.38 34.13
CA GLN A 240 -26.54 -21.89 33.34
C GLN A 240 -25.26 -22.69 33.62
N GLY A 241 -24.95 -22.96 34.90
CA GLY A 241 -23.84 -23.80 35.34
C GLY A 241 -23.89 -25.20 34.77
N LYS A 242 -25.10 -25.77 34.65
CA LYS A 242 -25.27 -27.14 34.16
C LYS A 242 -25.20 -27.28 32.64
N LEU A 243 -25.52 -26.23 31.89
CA LEU A 243 -25.61 -26.29 30.43
C LEU A 243 -24.39 -25.70 29.73
N ILE A 244 -23.90 -24.56 30.21
CA ILE A 244 -22.87 -23.76 29.51
C ILE A 244 -21.62 -23.63 30.39
N PHE A 245 -21.75 -23.30 31.67
CA PHE A 245 -20.62 -23.08 32.58
C PHE A 245 -20.27 -24.35 33.37
N THR A 246 -20.06 -25.46 32.66
CA THR A 246 -19.86 -26.81 33.25
C THR A 246 -18.55 -26.94 34.02
N SER A 247 -17.52 -26.21 33.59
CA SER A 247 -16.21 -26.15 34.23
C SER A 247 -15.66 -24.74 34.13
N TYR A 248 -14.63 -24.43 34.93
CA TYR A 248 -13.94 -23.15 34.84
C TYR A 248 -13.35 -22.90 33.44
N GLY A 249 -12.77 -23.93 32.82
CA GLY A 249 -12.19 -23.84 31.47
C GLY A 249 -13.23 -23.51 30.41
N GLU A 250 -14.38 -24.19 30.43
CA GLU A 250 -15.49 -23.91 29.51
C GLU A 250 -16.08 -22.51 29.76
N THR A 251 -16.22 -22.12 31.03
CA THR A 251 -16.67 -20.77 31.40
C THR A 251 -15.71 -19.71 30.88
N LEU A 252 -14.40 -19.93 30.99
CA LEU A 252 -13.37 -19.03 30.46
C LEU A 252 -13.47 -18.89 28.95
N CYS A 253 -13.65 -19.99 28.21
CA CYS A 253 -13.87 -19.96 26.77
C CYS A 253 -15.15 -19.18 26.40
N GLN A 254 -16.26 -19.46 27.07
CA GLN A 254 -17.54 -18.80 26.78
C GLN A 254 -17.54 -17.31 27.14
N MET A 255 -16.87 -16.92 28.22
CA MET A 255 -16.63 -15.51 28.57
C MET A 255 -15.66 -14.84 27.61
N PHE A 256 -14.62 -15.53 27.15
CA PHE A 256 -13.74 -15.00 26.11
C PHE A 256 -14.48 -14.75 24.79
N VAL A 257 -15.35 -15.66 24.36
CA VAL A 257 -16.21 -15.41 23.18
C VAL A 257 -17.17 -14.24 23.44
N LEU A 258 -17.70 -14.11 24.65
CA LEU A 258 -18.55 -12.96 25.03
C LEU A 258 -17.78 -11.63 25.04
N PHE A 259 -16.48 -11.65 25.38
CA PHE A 259 -15.60 -10.48 25.28
C PHE A 259 -15.52 -9.96 23.85
N THR A 260 -15.57 -10.86 22.87
CA THR A 260 -15.64 -10.51 21.44
C THR A 260 -17.05 -10.17 20.96
N THR A 261 -18.05 -10.28 21.83
CA THR A 261 -19.49 -10.09 21.56
C THR A 261 -20.12 -11.07 20.57
N SER A 262 -19.40 -12.09 20.12
CA SER A 262 -19.85 -12.98 19.03
C SER A 262 -20.92 -13.99 19.43
N ASN A 263 -21.00 -14.37 20.71
CA ASN A 263 -22.04 -15.25 21.26
C ASN A 263 -23.13 -14.50 22.05
N ASN A 264 -23.20 -13.16 21.92
CA ASN A 264 -24.26 -12.36 22.50
C ASN A 264 -25.44 -12.28 21.53
N PRO A 265 -26.69 -12.62 21.92
CA PRO A 265 -27.17 -12.86 23.29
C PRO A 265 -27.12 -14.33 23.77
N ASP A 266 -26.80 -15.28 22.91
CA ASP A 266 -27.03 -16.72 23.12
C ASP A 266 -26.44 -17.30 24.41
N VAL A 267 -25.23 -16.86 24.78
CA VAL A 267 -24.49 -17.42 25.93
C VAL A 267 -25.22 -17.25 27.26
N TRP A 268 -26.04 -16.20 27.44
CA TRP A 268 -26.66 -15.90 28.74
C TRP A 268 -28.19 -16.03 28.75
N ILE A 269 -28.79 -16.53 27.65
CA ILE A 269 -30.23 -16.80 27.58
C ILE A 269 -30.70 -17.76 28.68
N PRO A 270 -30.03 -18.88 29.01
CA PRO A 270 -30.51 -19.78 30.06
C PRO A 270 -30.51 -19.12 31.44
N ALA A 271 -29.49 -18.33 31.77
CA ALA A 271 -29.43 -17.53 32.99
C ALA A 271 -30.57 -16.50 33.06
N TYR A 272 -30.87 -15.82 31.95
CA TYR A 272 -31.93 -14.81 31.86
C TYR A 272 -33.34 -15.41 31.94
N LYS A 273 -33.54 -16.58 31.34
CA LYS A 273 -34.78 -17.37 31.48
C LYS A 273 -35.02 -17.79 32.93
N SER A 274 -33.95 -18.05 33.69
CA SER A 274 -34.04 -18.42 35.11
C SER A 274 -34.30 -17.20 36.00
N SER A 275 -33.58 -16.11 35.80
CA SER A 275 -33.78 -14.85 36.54
C SER A 275 -33.45 -13.67 35.65
N ARG A 276 -34.37 -12.70 35.59
CA ARG A 276 -34.19 -11.48 34.80
C ARG A 276 -33.05 -10.61 35.34
N ILE A 277 -32.75 -10.70 36.63
CA ILE A 277 -31.67 -9.94 37.29
C ILE A 277 -30.29 -10.40 36.81
N SER A 278 -30.16 -11.66 36.35
CA SER A 278 -28.90 -12.20 35.82
C SER A 278 -28.34 -11.39 34.66
N CYS A 279 -29.16 -10.63 33.92
CA CYS A 279 -28.66 -9.77 32.84
C CYS A 279 -27.71 -8.67 33.35
N LEU A 280 -27.84 -8.23 34.61
CA LEU A 280 -26.97 -7.20 35.18
C LEU A 280 -25.50 -7.62 35.17
N PHE A 281 -25.22 -8.90 35.45
CA PHE A 281 -23.87 -9.44 35.38
C PHE A 281 -23.29 -9.30 33.96
N PHE A 282 -24.00 -9.79 32.95
CA PHE A 282 -23.53 -9.77 31.55
C PHE A 282 -23.45 -8.35 30.98
N MET A 283 -24.38 -7.46 31.35
CA MET A 283 -24.34 -6.05 30.96
C MET A 283 -23.14 -5.33 31.56
N LEU A 284 -22.83 -5.57 32.84
CA LEU A 284 -21.63 -5.02 33.49
C LEU A 284 -20.36 -5.61 32.86
N TYR A 285 -20.35 -6.91 32.58
CA TYR A 285 -19.24 -7.57 31.89
C TYR A 285 -18.98 -6.97 30.51
N ILE A 286 -20.01 -6.76 29.69
CA ILE A 286 -19.88 -6.12 28.37
C ILE A 286 -19.44 -4.67 28.51
N LEU A 287 -19.98 -3.93 29.49
CA LEU A 287 -19.60 -2.54 29.74
C LEU A 287 -18.10 -2.40 30.05
N PHE A 288 -17.59 -3.20 31.00
CA PHE A 288 -16.19 -3.12 31.39
C PHE A 288 -15.26 -3.84 30.40
N GLY A 289 -15.63 -5.03 29.93
CA GLY A 289 -14.81 -5.80 29.00
C GLY A 289 -14.74 -5.15 27.63
N VAL A 290 -15.88 -4.97 26.99
CA VAL A 290 -15.93 -4.45 25.61
C VAL A 290 -15.60 -2.97 25.62
N TYR A 291 -16.42 -2.12 26.24
CA TYR A 291 -16.25 -0.67 26.05
C TYR A 291 -15.06 -0.07 26.79
N PHE A 292 -14.61 -0.66 27.90
CA PHE A 292 -13.44 -0.13 28.62
C PHE A 292 -12.15 -0.85 28.22
N VAL A 293 -12.05 -2.18 28.39
CA VAL A 293 -10.79 -2.91 28.12
C VAL A 293 -10.44 -2.92 26.62
N THR A 294 -11.37 -3.16 25.69
CA THR A 294 -11.00 -3.18 24.25
C THR A 294 -10.60 -1.80 23.72
N ASN A 295 -11.28 -0.74 24.13
CA ASN A 295 -10.91 0.63 23.75
C ASN A 295 -9.60 1.08 24.40
N LEU A 296 -9.29 0.61 25.61
CA LEU A 296 -7.98 0.83 26.22
C LEU A 296 -6.86 0.16 25.41
N ILE A 297 -7.07 -1.08 24.95
CA ILE A 297 -6.13 -1.77 24.05
C ILE A 297 -5.90 -0.94 22.80
N LEU A 298 -6.97 -0.48 22.13
CA LEU A 298 -6.87 0.36 20.95
C LEU A 298 -6.07 1.65 21.22
N ALA A 299 -6.35 2.33 22.34
CA ALA A 299 -5.65 3.56 22.71
C ALA A 299 -4.16 3.35 22.94
N VAL A 300 -3.77 2.25 23.60
CA VAL A 300 -2.35 1.93 23.83
C VAL A 300 -1.65 1.54 22.55
N VAL A 301 -2.31 0.76 21.68
CA VAL A 301 -1.79 0.43 20.35
C VAL A 301 -1.60 1.72 19.53
N TYR A 302 -2.55 2.65 19.57
CA TYR A 302 -2.45 3.93 18.87
C TYR A 302 -1.29 4.80 19.35
N ASP A 303 -1.13 5.01 20.66
CA ASP A 303 -0.02 5.83 21.21
C ASP A 303 1.36 5.21 20.92
N SER A 304 1.47 3.89 21.07
CA SER A 304 2.70 3.14 20.77
C SER A 304 3.04 3.19 19.28
N PHE A 305 2.03 3.04 18.41
CA PHE A 305 2.17 3.19 16.97
C PHE A 305 2.65 4.59 16.59
N LYS A 306 2.02 5.64 17.13
CA LYS A 306 2.39 7.03 16.84
C LYS A 306 3.83 7.35 17.20
N LYS A 307 4.30 6.89 18.38
CA LYS A 307 5.71 7.04 18.79
C LYS A 307 6.66 6.36 17.82
N GLN A 308 6.29 5.18 17.36
CA GLN A 308 7.13 4.40 16.46
C GLN A 308 7.14 4.96 15.03
N LEU A 309 6.00 5.47 14.55
CA LEU A 309 5.90 6.22 13.29
C LEU A 309 6.77 7.48 13.34
N ALA A 310 6.73 8.24 14.43
CA ALA A 310 7.59 9.42 14.60
C ALA A 310 9.09 9.07 14.55
N LYS A 311 9.49 7.94 15.13
CA LYS A 311 10.86 7.44 15.03
C LYS A 311 11.26 7.10 13.59
N GLN A 312 10.37 6.45 12.83
CA GLN A 312 10.61 6.12 11.42
C GLN A 312 10.74 7.37 10.55
N VAL A 313 9.85 8.34 10.72
CA VAL A 313 9.92 9.62 10.00
C VAL A 313 11.23 10.36 10.34
N ALA A 314 11.65 10.38 11.60
CA ALA A 314 12.93 10.98 11.99
C ALA A 314 14.15 10.27 11.37
N GLU A 315 14.11 8.95 11.22
CA GLU A 315 15.15 8.19 10.52
C GLU A 315 15.16 8.48 9.01
N MET A 316 13.99 8.63 8.40
CA MET A 316 13.85 9.06 7.00
C MET A 316 14.43 10.47 6.78
N ASP A 317 14.12 11.42 7.66
CA ASP A 317 14.67 12.78 7.61
C ASP A 317 16.19 12.78 7.79
N LYS A 318 16.72 11.93 8.67
CA LYS A 318 18.17 11.77 8.83
C LYS A 318 18.83 11.24 7.54
N MET A 319 18.18 10.31 6.85
CA MET A 319 18.66 9.78 5.55
C MET A 319 18.60 10.84 4.45
N ARG A 320 17.52 11.65 4.42
CA ARG A 320 17.37 12.80 3.54
C ARG A 320 18.52 13.79 3.75
N ASN A 321 18.75 14.22 4.99
CA ASN A 321 19.79 15.19 5.36
C ASN A 321 21.21 14.69 5.03
N ARG A 322 21.47 13.38 5.13
CA ARG A 322 22.75 12.78 4.69
C ARG A 322 22.93 12.79 3.18
N THR A 323 21.84 12.60 2.43
CA THR A 323 21.88 12.67 0.97
C THR A 323 22.14 14.11 0.52
N LEU A 324 21.49 15.09 1.16
CA LEU A 324 21.75 16.51 0.96
C LEU A 324 23.18 16.89 1.36
N GLU A 325 23.71 16.34 2.46
CA GLU A 325 25.11 16.51 2.85
C GLU A 325 26.08 16.01 1.78
N THR A 326 25.78 14.86 1.18
CA THR A 326 26.60 14.31 0.09
C THR A 326 26.56 15.21 -1.14
N ALA A 327 25.37 15.72 -1.48
CA ALA A 327 25.22 16.69 -2.56
C ALA A 327 26.02 17.97 -2.28
N PHE A 328 25.98 18.47 -1.04
CA PHE A 328 26.76 19.63 -0.60
C PHE A 328 28.28 19.39 -0.72
N ILE A 329 28.79 18.25 -0.25
CA ILE A 329 30.22 17.89 -0.36
C ILE A 329 30.67 17.77 -1.82
N LEU A 330 29.79 17.34 -2.73
CA LEU A 330 30.10 17.29 -4.17
C LEU A 330 30.17 18.68 -4.81
N LEU A 331 29.42 19.64 -4.27
CA LEU A 331 29.40 21.03 -4.72
C LEU A 331 30.54 21.86 -4.13
N ASP A 332 30.98 21.57 -2.90
CA ASP A 332 32.11 22.24 -2.25
C ASP A 332 33.46 21.72 -2.79
N GLU A 333 33.98 22.41 -3.80
CA GLU A 333 35.24 22.03 -4.50
C GLU A 333 36.46 22.05 -3.58
N ASN A 334 36.49 23.04 -2.69
CA ASN A 334 37.67 23.37 -1.91
C ASN A 334 37.62 22.78 -0.49
N LYS A 335 36.53 22.06 -0.15
CA LYS A 335 36.23 21.58 1.21
C LYS A 335 36.24 22.70 2.24
N CYS A 336 35.75 23.86 1.82
CA CYS A 336 35.70 25.06 2.63
C CYS A 336 34.56 25.04 3.66
N GLY A 337 33.58 24.15 3.51
CA GLY A 337 32.42 24.02 4.39
C GLY A 337 31.29 24.99 4.05
N PHE A 338 31.37 25.68 2.90
CA PHE A 338 30.37 26.63 2.41
C PHE A 338 30.27 26.60 0.89
N LEU A 339 29.13 27.04 0.36
CA LEU A 339 28.90 27.20 -1.08
C LEU A 339 28.88 28.68 -1.46
N ASP A 340 29.58 28.99 -2.55
CA ASP A 340 29.59 30.33 -3.14
C ASP A 340 28.35 30.54 -4.03
N LYS A 341 27.99 31.81 -4.25
CA LYS A 341 26.87 32.21 -5.12
C LYS A 341 26.90 31.53 -6.49
N ASP A 342 28.06 31.50 -7.13
CA ASP A 342 28.20 30.93 -8.49
C ASP A 342 27.93 29.41 -8.49
N GLN A 343 28.39 28.70 -7.45
CA GLN A 343 28.14 27.26 -7.30
C GLN A 343 26.65 26.97 -7.09
N CYS A 344 25.97 27.80 -6.30
CA CYS A 344 24.52 27.70 -6.11
C CYS A 344 23.77 28.02 -7.40
N ALA A 345 24.16 29.06 -8.14
CA ALA A 345 23.53 29.40 -9.42
C ALA A 345 23.63 28.26 -10.44
N GLU A 346 24.80 27.61 -10.53
CA GLU A 346 25.00 26.43 -11.39
C GLU A 346 24.18 25.21 -10.93
N LEU A 347 24.01 25.01 -9.61
CA LEU A 347 23.10 23.98 -9.09
C LEU A 347 21.65 24.26 -9.47
N PHE A 348 21.17 25.49 -9.31
CA PHE A 348 19.81 25.88 -9.68
C PHE A 348 19.57 25.67 -11.18
N GLN A 349 20.54 26.00 -12.02
CA GLN A 349 20.46 25.73 -13.45
C GLN A 349 20.40 24.22 -13.74
N ALA A 350 21.16 23.41 -13.00
CA ALA A 350 21.15 21.95 -13.14
C ALA A 350 19.85 21.31 -12.60
N LEU A 351 19.25 21.87 -11.54
CA LEU A 351 17.96 21.46 -10.99
C LEU A 351 16.81 21.76 -11.95
N ASN A 352 16.97 22.75 -12.83
CA ASN A 352 15.99 23.07 -13.85
C ASN A 352 15.81 21.96 -14.90
N MET A 353 16.64 20.91 -14.87
CA MET A 353 16.45 19.69 -15.68
C MET A 353 15.44 18.71 -15.06
N TYR A 354 15.05 18.94 -13.81
CA TYR A 354 14.18 18.04 -13.03
C TYR A 354 12.95 18.76 -12.46
N ARG A 355 13.04 20.07 -12.21
CA ARG A 355 12.00 20.92 -11.62
C ARG A 355 11.85 22.18 -12.44
N THR A 356 10.63 22.69 -12.60
CA THR A 356 10.40 23.94 -13.33
C THR A 356 10.78 25.12 -12.46
N LEU A 357 12.07 25.45 -12.43
CA LEU A 357 12.57 26.63 -11.75
C LEU A 357 12.41 27.84 -12.69
N PRO A 358 11.87 28.97 -12.21
CA PRO A 358 11.80 30.20 -12.99
C PRO A 358 13.22 30.61 -13.40
N LYS A 359 13.34 31.24 -14.57
CA LYS A 359 14.62 31.77 -15.04
C LYS A 359 14.93 33.06 -14.29
N ILE A 360 15.48 32.92 -13.10
CA ILE A 360 15.80 34.04 -12.21
C ILE A 360 16.97 34.83 -12.81
N SER A 361 16.82 36.16 -12.90
CA SER A 361 17.92 37.05 -13.29
C SER A 361 19.06 36.99 -12.26
N LYS A 362 20.30 37.33 -12.63
CA LYS A 362 21.44 37.28 -11.68
C LYS A 362 21.26 38.20 -10.47
N GLU A 363 20.50 39.28 -10.64
CA GLU A 363 20.22 40.31 -9.62
C GLU A 363 19.12 39.85 -8.67
N ASP A 364 18.08 39.18 -9.18
CA ASP A 364 17.03 38.58 -8.34
C ASP A 364 17.56 37.37 -7.57
N PHE A 365 18.52 36.63 -8.14
CA PHE A 365 19.20 35.55 -7.44
C PHE A 365 20.04 36.06 -6.27
N ASP A 366 20.63 37.26 -6.38
CA ASP A 366 21.33 37.90 -5.26
C ASP A 366 20.39 38.16 -4.09
N CYS A 367 19.18 38.64 -4.36
CA CYS A 367 18.18 38.87 -3.32
C CYS A 367 17.71 37.57 -2.66
N ILE A 368 17.53 36.52 -3.45
CA ILE A 368 17.17 35.18 -2.94
C ILE A 368 18.32 34.64 -2.07
N PHE A 369 19.55 34.68 -2.58
CA PHE A 369 20.74 34.23 -1.87
C PHE A 369 20.95 35.00 -0.55
N PHE A 370 20.73 36.31 -0.55
CA PHE A 370 20.83 37.15 0.66
C PHE A 370 19.76 36.83 1.71
N GLU A 371 18.54 36.49 1.30
CA GLU A 371 17.47 36.12 2.24
C GLU A 371 17.65 34.69 2.79
N LEU A 372 18.32 33.82 2.05
CA LEU A 372 18.66 32.46 2.45
C LEU A 372 19.90 32.38 3.34
N ASP A 373 20.80 33.36 3.22
CA ASP A 373 21.97 33.54 4.07
C ASP A 373 21.59 34.19 5.41
N ASP A 374 21.12 33.36 6.34
CA ASP A 374 20.83 33.80 7.72
C ASP A 374 22.10 34.21 8.48
N SER A 375 23.26 33.71 8.05
CA SER A 375 24.58 34.00 8.65
C SER A 375 25.11 35.39 8.25
N HIS A 376 24.58 35.96 7.17
CA HIS A 376 24.96 37.23 6.55
C HIS A 376 26.45 37.29 6.17
N ASP A 377 27.05 36.13 5.83
CA ASP A 377 28.46 36.00 5.43
C ASP A 377 28.64 35.81 3.91
N PHE A 378 27.56 36.01 3.14
CA PHE A 378 27.42 35.79 1.70
C PHE A 378 27.81 34.37 1.27
N LYS A 379 27.56 33.40 2.14
CA LYS A 379 27.91 31.99 1.91
C LYS A 379 26.78 31.10 2.43
N ILE A 380 26.51 30.00 1.73
CA ILE A 380 25.50 29.04 2.18
C ILE A 380 26.19 27.91 2.93
N ASN A 381 25.86 27.79 4.22
CA ASN A 381 26.29 26.66 5.03
C ASN A 381 25.40 25.43 4.79
N LYS A 382 25.78 24.28 5.37
CA LYS A 382 25.08 23.01 5.17
C LYS A 382 23.62 23.03 5.63
N GLU A 383 23.29 23.74 6.71
CA GLU A 383 21.92 23.80 7.25
C GLU A 383 21.05 24.70 6.38
N GLU A 384 21.56 25.87 5.99
CA GLU A 384 20.93 26.78 5.03
C GLU A 384 20.71 26.11 3.67
N PHE A 385 21.64 25.26 3.23
CA PHE A 385 21.49 24.47 2.01
C PHE A 385 20.33 23.47 2.09
N ALA A 386 20.10 22.83 3.24
CA ALA A 386 18.98 21.92 3.42
C ALA A 386 17.65 22.68 3.42
N ASP A 387 17.57 23.79 4.16
CA ASP A 387 16.40 24.67 4.20
C ASP A 387 16.06 25.24 2.82
N LEU A 388 17.08 25.57 2.02
CA LEU A 388 16.94 25.97 0.62
C LEU A 388 16.27 24.88 -0.21
N CYS A 389 16.74 23.64 -0.10
CA CYS A 389 16.20 22.51 -0.85
C CYS A 389 14.74 22.23 -0.47
N ASP A 390 14.39 22.34 0.82
CA ASP A 390 13.02 22.21 1.32
C ASP A 390 12.10 23.31 0.75
N ALA A 391 12.58 24.56 0.72
CA ALA A 391 11.81 25.67 0.15
C ALA A 391 11.57 25.50 -1.35
N ILE A 392 12.59 25.02 -2.08
CA ILE A 392 12.49 24.70 -3.50
C ILE A 392 11.47 23.58 -3.70
N SER A 393 11.49 22.56 -2.83
CA SER A 393 10.70 21.36 -3.05
C SER A 393 9.22 21.54 -2.79
N LEU A 394 8.87 22.39 -1.83
CA LEU A 394 7.49 22.74 -1.48
C LEU A 394 6.81 23.64 -2.50
N ARG A 395 7.56 24.51 -3.19
CA ARG A 395 6.98 25.51 -4.11
C ARG A 395 7.08 25.14 -5.58
N PHE A 396 8.16 24.49 -6.00
CA PHE A 396 8.38 24.22 -7.41
C PHE A 396 7.95 22.82 -7.78
N GLU A 397 7.01 22.77 -8.71
CA GLU A 397 6.56 21.51 -9.29
C GLU A 397 7.68 20.83 -10.06
N LYS A 398 7.67 19.49 -10.04
CA LYS A 398 8.56 18.68 -10.88
C LYS A 398 8.24 18.92 -12.34
N GLU A 399 9.31 19.08 -13.14
CA GLU A 399 9.18 19.24 -14.57
C GLU A 399 8.60 17.95 -15.16
N LEU A 400 7.59 18.12 -16.00
CA LEU A 400 6.95 17.01 -16.68
C LEU A 400 7.91 16.52 -17.76
N VAL A 401 8.23 15.22 -17.73
CA VAL A 401 8.97 14.59 -18.82
C VAL A 401 8.22 14.87 -20.13
N PRO A 402 8.89 15.40 -21.17
CA PRO A 402 8.22 15.77 -22.41
C PRO A 402 7.53 14.56 -22.99
N SER A 403 6.30 14.76 -23.48
CA SER A 403 5.52 13.64 -24.01
C SER A 403 6.24 13.05 -25.22
N CYS A 404 6.26 11.72 -25.37
CA CYS A 404 6.82 11.06 -26.56
C CYS A 404 6.24 11.62 -27.88
N PHE A 405 5.04 12.20 -27.80
CA PHE A 405 4.33 12.82 -28.91
C PHE A 405 4.94 14.17 -29.35
N GLU A 406 5.61 14.92 -28.46
CA GLU A 406 6.27 16.19 -28.81
C GLU A 406 7.42 16.05 -29.80
N THR A 407 7.95 14.83 -29.95
CA THR A 407 9.00 14.50 -30.93
C THR A 407 8.46 14.50 -32.37
N TYR A 408 7.15 14.35 -32.57
CA TYR A 408 6.54 14.29 -33.90
C TYR A 408 6.08 15.67 -34.39
N LEU A 409 6.44 16.04 -35.63
CA LEU A 409 6.12 17.33 -36.25
C LEU A 409 4.60 17.61 -36.33
N PHE A 410 3.78 16.57 -36.44
CA PHE A 410 2.32 16.65 -36.45
C PHE A 410 1.74 17.22 -35.14
N TYR A 411 2.43 16.99 -34.02
CA TYR A 411 2.00 17.43 -32.69
C TYR A 411 2.01 18.96 -32.53
N HIS A 412 2.89 19.65 -33.28
CA HIS A 412 3.00 21.12 -33.27
C HIS A 412 2.02 21.81 -34.23
N SER A 413 1.20 21.06 -34.95
CA SER A 413 0.23 21.61 -35.89
C SER A 413 -0.89 22.40 -35.17
N THR A 414 -1.42 23.44 -35.84
CA THR A 414 -2.53 24.26 -35.34
C THR A 414 -3.79 23.47 -34.93
N PRO A 415 -4.24 22.40 -35.63
CA PRO A 415 -5.39 21.61 -35.17
C PRO A 415 -5.09 20.81 -33.89
N CYS A 416 -3.87 20.29 -33.74
CA CYS A 416 -3.49 19.55 -32.52
C CYS A 416 -3.42 20.47 -31.30
N ASN A 417 -2.91 21.70 -31.46
CA ASN A 417 -2.93 22.71 -30.41
C ASN A 417 -4.37 23.12 -30.03
N CYS A 418 -5.26 23.27 -31.01
CA CYS A 418 -6.67 23.55 -30.75
C CYS A 418 -7.35 22.42 -29.96
N LEU A 419 -7.12 21.16 -30.34
CA LEU A 419 -7.63 19.99 -29.64
C LEU A 419 -7.10 19.92 -28.20
N ARG A 420 -5.81 20.17 -27.99
CA ARG A 420 -5.19 20.21 -26.65
C ARG A 420 -5.83 21.27 -25.77
N ASN A 421 -6.04 22.47 -26.31
CA ASN A 421 -6.70 23.56 -25.58
C ASN A 421 -8.17 23.24 -25.28
N PHE A 422 -8.87 22.53 -26.17
CA PHE A 422 -10.24 22.07 -25.93
C PHE A 422 -10.29 21.03 -24.81
N VAL A 423 -9.43 20.01 -24.83
CA VAL A 423 -9.37 18.97 -23.78
C VAL A 423 -9.02 19.58 -22.42
N LYS A 424 -8.16 20.61 -22.38
CA LYS A 424 -7.82 21.35 -21.15
C LYS A 424 -8.91 22.32 -20.69
N SER A 425 -9.96 22.52 -21.47
CA SER A 425 -11.02 23.49 -21.14
C SER A 425 -12.03 22.91 -20.15
N LYS A 426 -12.62 23.78 -19.32
CA LYS A 426 -13.72 23.41 -18.43
C LYS A 426 -14.97 22.90 -19.17
N MET A 427 -15.12 23.22 -20.45
CA MET A 427 -16.26 22.75 -21.25
C MET A 427 -16.16 21.25 -21.51
N PHE A 428 -14.96 20.75 -21.82
CA PHE A 428 -14.72 19.31 -21.96
C PHE A 428 -15.07 18.58 -20.66
N ASP A 429 -14.66 19.15 -19.53
CA ASP A 429 -14.97 18.62 -18.20
C ASP A 429 -16.47 18.49 -17.93
N TYR A 430 -17.27 19.50 -18.27
CA TYR A 430 -18.73 19.44 -18.15
C TYR A 430 -19.36 18.41 -19.09
N ILE A 431 -18.83 18.24 -20.31
CA ILE A 431 -19.29 17.22 -21.26
C ILE A 431 -19.09 15.82 -20.69
N ILE A 432 -17.92 15.55 -20.11
CA ILE A 432 -17.63 14.24 -19.49
C ILE A 432 -18.52 13.99 -18.27
N ILE A 433 -18.77 15.00 -17.42
CA ILE A 433 -19.71 14.86 -16.29
C ILE A 433 -21.12 14.53 -16.79
N PHE A 434 -21.59 15.23 -17.82
CA PHE A 434 -22.90 14.98 -18.40
C PHE A 434 -23.00 13.56 -18.99
N MET A 435 -21.96 13.11 -19.69
CA MET A 435 -21.86 11.76 -20.23
C MET A 435 -21.89 10.70 -19.11
N LEU A 436 -21.16 10.91 -18.01
CA LEU A 436 -21.19 10.03 -16.83
C LEU A 436 -22.59 9.95 -16.20
N PHE A 437 -23.30 11.08 -16.12
CA PHE A 437 -24.65 11.12 -15.62
C PHE A 437 -25.64 10.34 -16.51
N LEU A 438 -25.53 10.46 -17.83
CA LEU A 438 -26.33 9.65 -18.76
C LEU A 438 -25.99 8.16 -18.67
N ASN A 439 -24.71 7.83 -18.50
CA ASN A 439 -24.27 6.45 -18.31
C ASN A 439 -24.85 5.85 -17.02
N LEU A 440 -24.93 6.62 -15.92
CA LEU A 440 -25.61 6.19 -14.69
C LEU A 440 -27.08 5.81 -14.94
N ILE A 441 -27.83 6.66 -15.65
CA ILE A 441 -29.23 6.38 -15.99
C ILE A 441 -29.33 5.11 -16.84
N THR A 442 -28.45 4.97 -17.83
CA THR A 442 -28.38 3.81 -18.72
C THR A 442 -28.16 2.52 -17.92
N ILE A 443 -27.20 2.50 -17.00
CA ILE A 443 -26.90 1.33 -16.16
C ILE A 443 -28.08 0.98 -15.25
N ILE A 444 -28.76 1.98 -14.65
CA ILE A 444 -29.93 1.74 -13.81
C ILE A 444 -31.03 1.07 -14.64
N ILE A 445 -31.33 1.60 -15.83
CA ILE A 445 -32.35 1.03 -16.72
C ILE A 445 -31.97 -0.38 -17.15
N GLU A 446 -30.75 -0.58 -17.64
CA GLU A 446 -30.23 -1.89 -18.06
C GLU A 446 -30.35 -2.92 -16.92
N THR A 447 -29.93 -2.56 -15.71
CA THR A 447 -29.99 -3.46 -14.54
C THR A 447 -31.44 -3.80 -14.18
N THR A 448 -32.36 -2.83 -14.25
CA THR A 448 -33.78 -3.10 -13.96
C THR A 448 -34.41 -4.00 -15.01
N LEU A 449 -34.06 -3.86 -16.28
CA LEU A 449 -34.55 -4.70 -17.38
C LEU A 449 -33.94 -6.11 -17.33
N ASP A 450 -32.67 -6.25 -16.94
CA ASP A 450 -32.01 -7.55 -16.70
C ASP A 450 -32.72 -8.32 -15.57
N ILE A 451 -33.07 -7.66 -14.46
CA ILE A 451 -33.85 -8.27 -13.37
C ILE A 451 -35.25 -8.68 -13.84
N GLN A 452 -35.84 -7.93 -14.76
CA GLN A 452 -37.17 -8.22 -15.33
C GLN A 452 -37.12 -9.23 -16.49
N ASN A 453 -35.93 -9.69 -16.92
CA ASN A 453 -35.72 -10.55 -18.08
C ASN A 453 -36.40 -10.04 -19.36
N ASP A 454 -36.34 -8.73 -19.61
CA ASP A 454 -36.96 -8.11 -20.78
C ASP A 454 -36.03 -8.13 -22.00
N ALA A 455 -36.59 -8.30 -23.20
CA ALA A 455 -35.83 -8.39 -24.46
C ALA A 455 -35.20 -7.05 -24.87
N ASP A 456 -35.73 -5.94 -24.36
CA ASP A 456 -35.22 -4.58 -24.62
C ASP A 456 -33.82 -4.35 -24.00
N GLN A 457 -33.31 -5.28 -23.17
CA GLN A 457 -31.97 -5.25 -22.60
C GLN A 457 -30.86 -5.11 -23.67
N TYR A 458 -31.00 -5.76 -24.82
CA TYR A 458 -29.99 -5.75 -25.88
C TYR A 458 -29.71 -4.33 -26.44
N ILE A 459 -30.75 -3.49 -26.48
CA ILE A 459 -30.63 -2.10 -26.95
C ILE A 459 -29.77 -1.30 -25.95
N TRP A 460 -30.07 -1.43 -24.66
CA TRP A 460 -29.35 -0.73 -23.59
C TRP A 460 -27.91 -1.21 -23.44
N GLN A 461 -27.65 -2.50 -23.62
CA GLN A 461 -26.29 -3.05 -23.71
C GLN A 461 -25.48 -2.44 -24.87
N THR A 462 -26.10 -2.24 -26.03
CA THR A 462 -25.45 -1.61 -27.18
C THR A 462 -25.08 -0.16 -26.89
N VAL A 463 -25.99 0.59 -26.25
CA VAL A 463 -25.75 1.97 -25.81
C VAL A 463 -24.59 2.03 -24.80
N GLU A 464 -24.50 1.05 -23.92
CA GLU A 464 -23.47 1.00 -22.88
C GLU A 464 -22.07 0.69 -23.46
N ILE A 465 -21.98 -0.18 -24.49
CA ILE A 465 -20.77 -0.36 -25.29
C ILE A 465 -20.34 0.96 -25.97
N CYS A 466 -21.30 1.73 -26.51
CA CYS A 466 -21.00 3.05 -27.08
C CYS A 466 -20.42 4.02 -26.04
N PHE A 467 -20.95 4.04 -24.81
CA PHE A 467 -20.36 4.79 -23.70
C PHE A 467 -18.93 4.30 -23.39
N GLY A 468 -18.70 2.98 -23.40
CA GLY A 468 -17.36 2.39 -23.25
C GLY A 468 -16.34 2.97 -24.22
N TRP A 469 -16.65 3.01 -25.52
CA TRP A 469 -15.78 3.58 -26.54
C TRP A 469 -15.53 5.07 -26.37
N LEU A 470 -16.55 5.83 -25.97
CA LEU A 470 -16.40 7.25 -25.70
C LEU A 470 -15.42 7.52 -24.53
N TYR A 471 -15.39 6.66 -23.50
CA TYR A 471 -14.39 6.75 -22.42
C TYR A 471 -12.98 6.38 -22.88
N VAL A 472 -12.83 5.42 -23.79
CA VAL A 472 -11.53 5.12 -24.40
C VAL A 472 -11.03 6.33 -25.20
N VAL A 473 -11.92 6.98 -25.96
CA VAL A 473 -11.60 8.20 -26.70
C VAL A 473 -11.22 9.34 -25.75
N GLU A 474 -11.98 9.55 -24.66
CA GLU A 474 -11.62 10.51 -23.61
C GLU A 474 -10.21 10.27 -23.07
N MET A 475 -9.91 9.03 -22.68
CA MET A 475 -8.61 8.63 -22.14
C MET A 475 -7.48 8.92 -23.13
N LEU A 476 -7.65 8.53 -24.40
CA LEU A 476 -6.67 8.78 -25.46
C LEU A 476 -6.46 10.28 -25.71
N LEU A 477 -7.53 11.07 -25.70
CA LEU A 477 -7.46 12.53 -25.85
C LEU A 477 -6.71 13.18 -24.69
N LYS A 478 -6.92 12.72 -23.46
CA LYS A 478 -6.18 13.19 -22.28
C LYS A 478 -4.70 12.83 -22.35
N ILE A 479 -4.37 11.57 -22.67
CA ILE A 479 -2.98 11.12 -22.82
C ILE A 479 -2.27 11.90 -23.93
N PHE A 480 -2.95 12.17 -25.04
CA PHE A 480 -2.42 12.99 -26.13
C PHE A 480 -2.22 14.46 -25.71
N SER A 481 -3.14 15.03 -24.94
CA SER A 481 -3.13 16.44 -24.51
C SER A 481 -2.12 16.76 -23.41
N TYR A 482 -1.99 15.88 -22.41
CA TYR A 482 -1.14 16.07 -21.24
C TYR A 482 0.22 15.35 -21.34
N GLY A 483 0.30 14.27 -22.11
CA GLY A 483 1.40 13.32 -22.04
C GLY A 483 1.13 12.21 -21.01
N PHE A 484 1.73 11.04 -21.22
CA PHE A 484 1.47 9.86 -20.37
C PHE A 484 1.89 10.08 -18.92
N ASP A 485 3.06 10.67 -18.68
CA ASP A 485 3.59 10.87 -17.33
C ASP A 485 2.76 11.88 -16.54
N ALA A 486 2.35 12.98 -17.17
CA ALA A 486 1.47 13.98 -16.56
C ALA A 486 0.08 13.38 -16.24
N TYR A 487 -0.46 12.59 -17.16
CA TYR A 487 -1.72 11.87 -16.96
C TYR A 487 -1.62 10.86 -15.81
N TRP A 488 -0.52 10.08 -15.74
CA TRP A 488 -0.31 9.08 -14.69
C TRP A 488 0.00 9.68 -13.31
N ARG A 489 0.49 10.92 -13.23
CA ARG A 489 0.73 11.60 -11.95
C ARG A 489 -0.56 11.85 -11.18
N GLU A 490 -1.65 12.13 -11.88
CA GLU A 490 -2.95 12.42 -11.27
C GLU A 490 -3.67 11.14 -10.84
N GLY A 491 -4.03 11.02 -9.55
CA GLY A 491 -4.70 9.84 -8.99
C GLY A 491 -6.03 9.51 -9.66
N GLN A 492 -6.79 10.54 -10.04
CA GLN A 492 -8.08 10.38 -10.72
C GLN A 492 -7.91 9.73 -12.10
N ASN A 493 -6.90 10.16 -12.85
CA ASN A 493 -6.58 9.64 -14.17
C ASN A 493 -6.01 8.22 -14.11
N ARG A 494 -5.19 7.89 -13.10
CA ARG A 494 -4.73 6.49 -12.88
C ARG A 494 -5.89 5.54 -12.65
N PHE A 495 -6.85 5.95 -11.82
CA PHE A 495 -8.05 5.17 -11.57
C PHE A 495 -8.89 5.01 -12.85
N ASP A 496 -9.13 6.10 -13.58
CA ASP A 496 -9.83 6.08 -14.87
C ASP A 496 -9.16 5.13 -15.87
N PHE A 497 -7.85 5.26 -16.09
CA PHE A 497 -7.08 4.38 -16.95
C PHE A 497 -7.27 2.91 -16.59
N THR A 498 -7.12 2.59 -15.31
CA THR A 498 -7.20 1.20 -14.82
C THR A 498 -8.59 0.62 -15.08
N ILE A 499 -9.65 1.35 -14.74
CA ILE A 499 -11.04 0.91 -14.96
C ILE A 499 -11.33 0.79 -16.47
N THR A 500 -10.92 1.76 -17.26
CA THR A 500 -11.13 1.75 -18.72
C THR A 500 -10.45 0.55 -19.37
N TRP A 501 -9.20 0.24 -18.99
CA TRP A 501 -8.49 -0.94 -19.49
C TRP A 501 -9.11 -2.26 -19.03
N ILE A 502 -9.53 -2.39 -17.77
CA ILE A 502 -10.22 -3.59 -17.27
C ILE A 502 -11.46 -3.87 -18.13
N ILE A 503 -12.25 -2.83 -18.43
CA ILE A 503 -13.47 -2.97 -19.21
C ILE A 503 -13.15 -3.29 -20.68
N VAL A 504 -12.20 -2.61 -21.30
CA VAL A 504 -11.78 -2.88 -22.70
C VAL A 504 -11.26 -4.31 -22.85
N ILE A 505 -10.42 -4.77 -21.93
CA ILE A 505 -9.91 -6.15 -21.92
C ILE A 505 -11.08 -7.12 -21.75
N GLY A 506 -11.98 -6.87 -20.80
CA GLY A 506 -13.17 -7.68 -20.57
C GLY A 506 -14.06 -7.80 -21.81
N GLU A 507 -14.36 -6.69 -22.47
CA GLU A 507 -15.17 -6.66 -23.69
C GLU A 507 -14.47 -7.32 -24.87
N THR A 508 -13.18 -7.09 -25.04
CA THR A 508 -12.38 -7.73 -26.10
C THR A 508 -12.33 -9.25 -25.92
N LEU A 509 -12.16 -9.73 -24.67
CA LEU A 509 -12.18 -11.16 -24.35
C LEU A 509 -13.54 -11.78 -24.63
N ASN A 510 -14.64 -11.08 -24.30
CA ASN A 510 -16.00 -11.53 -24.59
C ASN A 510 -16.26 -11.67 -26.10
N LEU A 511 -15.78 -10.71 -26.90
CA LEU A 511 -15.91 -10.75 -28.37
C LEU A 511 -15.01 -11.81 -29.02
N ALA A 512 -13.79 -12.00 -28.51
CA ALA A 512 -12.80 -12.93 -29.07
C ALA A 512 -13.09 -14.39 -28.73
N PHE A 513 -13.67 -14.66 -27.56
CA PHE A 513 -13.92 -16.03 -27.07
C PHE A 513 -15.39 -16.25 -26.65
N PRO A 514 -16.36 -16.19 -27.59
CA PRO A 514 -17.78 -16.34 -27.29
C PRO A 514 -18.17 -17.71 -26.68
N HIS A 515 -17.34 -18.75 -26.81
CA HIS A 515 -17.60 -20.11 -26.30
C HIS A 515 -16.37 -20.79 -25.64
N GLY A 516 -15.29 -20.05 -25.33
CA GLY A 516 -13.93 -20.63 -25.35
C GLY A 516 -13.10 -20.67 -24.06
N LEU A 517 -13.51 -20.04 -22.96
CA LEU A 517 -12.76 -20.11 -21.71
C LEU A 517 -13.72 -20.50 -20.59
N PRO A 518 -13.59 -21.69 -19.95
CA PRO A 518 -14.51 -22.15 -18.90
C PRO A 518 -14.54 -21.21 -17.68
N ILE A 519 -13.50 -20.39 -17.51
CA ILE A 519 -13.51 -19.27 -16.58
C ILE A 519 -14.50 -18.21 -17.09
N LEU A 520 -14.34 -17.65 -18.30
CA LEU A 520 -15.14 -16.55 -18.88
C LEU A 520 -16.52 -16.93 -19.45
N SER A 521 -16.85 -18.23 -19.57
CA SER A 521 -18.05 -18.71 -20.28
C SER A 521 -19.35 -18.61 -19.47
N ASN A 522 -19.28 -18.23 -18.18
CA ASN A 522 -20.46 -18.12 -17.33
C ASN A 522 -21.10 -16.72 -17.47
N ALA A 523 -22.44 -16.67 -17.47
CA ALA A 523 -23.22 -15.43 -17.40
C ALA A 523 -22.80 -14.48 -16.24
N GLU A 524 -22.05 -15.01 -15.27
CA GLU A 524 -21.43 -14.30 -14.16
C GLU A 524 -20.35 -13.29 -14.60
N TRP A 525 -19.60 -13.52 -15.69
CA TRP A 525 -18.59 -12.57 -16.17
C TRP A 525 -19.17 -11.29 -16.71
N ILE A 526 -20.32 -11.39 -17.40
CA ILE A 526 -21.08 -10.22 -17.84
C ILE A 526 -21.52 -9.41 -16.60
N ARG A 527 -21.89 -10.07 -15.49
CA ARG A 527 -22.20 -9.42 -14.22
C ARG A 527 -20.99 -8.76 -13.55
N TYR A 528 -19.80 -9.36 -13.63
CA TYR A 528 -18.58 -8.74 -13.13
C TYR A 528 -18.17 -7.51 -13.96
N LEU A 529 -18.37 -7.54 -15.29
CA LEU A 529 -18.18 -6.36 -16.14
C LEU A 529 -19.20 -5.27 -15.82
N LEU A 530 -20.46 -5.62 -15.53
CA LEU A 530 -21.48 -4.69 -15.00
C LEU A 530 -21.04 -4.03 -13.69
N ILE A 531 -20.44 -4.77 -12.75
CA ILE A 531 -19.88 -4.20 -11.51
C ILE A 531 -18.70 -3.26 -11.82
N ALA A 532 -17.80 -3.63 -12.73
CA ALA A 532 -16.70 -2.76 -13.15
C ALA A 532 -17.20 -1.47 -13.83
N ARG A 533 -18.33 -1.54 -14.55
CA ARG A 533 -19.01 -0.36 -15.14
C ARG A 533 -19.60 0.53 -14.04
N LEU A 534 -20.17 -0.03 -12.98
CA LEU A 534 -20.62 0.74 -11.80
C LEU A 534 -19.47 1.46 -11.09
N LEU A 535 -18.24 0.93 -11.12
CA LEU A 535 -17.07 1.64 -10.58
C LEU A 535 -16.80 2.98 -11.29
N ARG A 536 -17.28 3.17 -12.53
CA ARG A 536 -17.22 4.49 -13.21
C ARG A 536 -18.00 5.56 -12.47
N LEU A 537 -19.02 5.20 -11.69
CA LEU A 537 -19.81 6.15 -10.89
C LEU A 537 -18.99 6.82 -9.79
N THR A 538 -17.92 6.17 -9.32
CA THR A 538 -16.99 6.79 -8.36
C THR A 538 -16.33 8.05 -8.94
N ARG A 539 -16.20 8.16 -10.28
CA ARG A 539 -15.70 9.36 -10.97
C ARG A 539 -16.57 10.59 -10.69
N ILE A 540 -17.90 10.40 -10.59
CA ILE A 540 -18.83 11.49 -10.26
C ILE A 540 -18.53 12.01 -8.85
N LEU A 541 -18.30 11.12 -7.89
CA LEU A 541 -17.97 11.48 -6.51
C LEU A 541 -16.65 12.26 -6.44
N ILE A 542 -15.63 11.81 -7.17
CA ILE A 542 -14.33 12.47 -7.24
C ILE A 542 -14.44 13.89 -7.80
N ARG A 543 -15.37 14.12 -8.73
CA ARG A 543 -15.50 15.40 -9.45
C ARG A 543 -16.35 16.45 -8.74
N ILE A 544 -17.16 16.04 -7.76
CA ILE A 544 -17.94 16.96 -6.93
C ILE A 544 -16.99 17.59 -5.90
N PRO A 545 -16.85 18.93 -5.84
CA PRO A 545 -15.87 19.60 -4.98
C PRO A 545 -15.97 19.18 -3.51
N ARG A 546 -17.19 19.00 -2.99
CA ARG A 546 -17.46 18.56 -1.60
C ARG A 546 -16.91 17.17 -1.28
N TYR A 547 -16.95 16.24 -2.23
CA TYR A 547 -16.50 14.86 -2.05
C TYR A 547 -15.07 14.64 -2.56
N SER A 548 -14.56 15.55 -3.40
CA SER A 548 -13.21 15.45 -3.95
C SER A 548 -12.14 15.43 -2.87
N GLY A 549 -12.31 16.18 -1.77
CA GLY A 549 -11.42 16.15 -0.61
C GLY A 549 -11.39 14.76 0.04
N ILE A 550 -12.56 14.20 0.38
CA ILE A 550 -12.71 12.86 0.98
C ILE A 550 -12.17 11.75 0.04
N MET A 551 -12.39 11.87 -1.27
CA MET A 551 -11.88 10.90 -2.21
C MET A 551 -10.37 11.05 -2.40
N ALA A 552 -9.85 12.28 -2.44
CA ALA A 552 -8.42 12.55 -2.48
C ALA A 552 -7.73 11.95 -1.25
N THR A 553 -8.30 12.13 -0.05
CA THR A 553 -7.77 11.47 1.17
C THR A 553 -7.80 9.97 1.01
N PHE A 554 -8.92 9.39 0.61
CA PHE A 554 -9.02 7.94 0.44
C PHE A 554 -7.96 7.39 -0.52
N PHE A 555 -7.77 8.03 -1.69
CA PHE A 555 -6.78 7.61 -2.67
C PHE A 555 -5.33 7.89 -2.24
N THR A 556 -5.05 8.93 -1.45
CA THR A 556 -3.72 9.14 -0.88
C THR A 556 -3.41 8.16 0.23
N LEU A 557 -4.43 7.65 0.93
CA LEU A 557 -4.30 6.65 1.98
C LEU A 557 -4.10 5.22 1.47
N ILE A 558 -4.67 4.85 0.31
CA ILE A 558 -4.56 3.47 -0.23
C ILE A 558 -3.10 2.98 -0.33
N PRO A 559 -2.16 3.73 -0.94
CA PRO A 559 -0.77 3.28 -1.03
C PRO A 559 -0.15 3.04 0.34
N SER A 560 -0.39 3.96 1.28
CA SER A 560 0.13 3.88 2.65
C SER A 560 -0.53 2.75 3.45
N LEU A 561 -1.79 2.41 3.18
CA LEU A 561 -2.49 1.26 3.76
C LEU A 561 -2.03 -0.07 3.20
N THR A 562 -1.51 -0.09 1.98
CA THR A 562 -1.16 -1.32 1.27
C THR A 562 -0.09 -2.13 2.02
N SER A 563 0.83 -1.47 2.71
CA SER A 563 1.85 -2.14 3.54
C SER A 563 1.23 -2.82 4.77
N TYR A 564 0.34 -2.15 5.49
CA TYR A 564 -0.34 -2.73 6.66
C TYR A 564 -1.31 -3.86 6.28
N ILE A 565 -2.09 -3.67 5.21
CA ILE A 565 -2.96 -4.73 4.65
C ILE A 565 -2.10 -5.90 4.15
N GLY A 566 -0.98 -5.60 3.49
CA GLY A 566 -0.01 -6.61 3.04
C GLY A 566 0.60 -7.40 4.20
N LEU A 567 0.84 -6.77 5.36
CA LEU A 567 1.30 -7.45 6.57
C LEU A 567 0.23 -8.40 7.13
N ILE A 568 -1.04 -7.96 7.20
CA ILE A 568 -2.17 -8.82 7.58
C ILE A 568 -2.26 -10.01 6.63
N PHE A 569 -2.20 -9.77 5.31
CA PHE A 569 -2.23 -10.81 4.30
C PHE A 569 -1.07 -11.82 4.47
N CYS A 570 0.14 -11.36 4.80
CA CYS A 570 1.26 -12.25 5.08
C CYS A 570 1.02 -13.12 6.32
N VAL A 571 0.50 -12.54 7.41
CA VAL A 571 0.15 -13.31 8.62
C VAL A 571 -0.96 -14.32 8.31
N MET A 572 -1.97 -13.94 7.53
CA MET A 572 -2.99 -14.88 7.06
C MET A 572 -2.38 -16.01 6.22
N CYS A 573 -1.41 -15.74 5.32
CA CYS A 573 -0.74 -16.78 4.56
C CYS A 573 0.05 -17.77 5.45
N LEU A 574 0.72 -17.28 6.50
CA LEU A 574 1.42 -18.12 7.47
C LEU A 574 0.44 -19.01 8.24
N TYR A 575 -0.65 -18.42 8.74
CA TYR A 575 -1.71 -19.17 9.43
C TYR A 575 -2.44 -20.14 8.49
N CYS A 576 -2.63 -19.79 7.22
CA CYS A 576 -3.28 -20.67 6.24
C CYS A 576 -2.42 -21.90 5.99
N SER A 577 -1.11 -21.69 5.77
CA SER A 577 -0.14 -22.78 5.64
C SER A 577 -0.15 -23.71 6.86
N LEU A 578 -0.21 -23.13 8.07
CA LEU A 578 -0.31 -23.89 9.32
C LEU A 578 -1.64 -24.63 9.46
N GLY A 579 -2.76 -23.96 9.19
CA GLY A 579 -4.11 -24.54 9.26
C GLY A 579 -4.29 -25.69 8.30
N SER A 580 -3.83 -25.56 7.05
CA SER A 580 -3.90 -26.65 6.06
C SER A 580 -3.02 -27.85 6.40
N GLN A 581 -1.91 -27.65 7.11
CA GLN A 581 -1.06 -28.76 7.57
C GLN A 581 -1.60 -29.43 8.83
N LEU A 582 -2.26 -28.68 9.73
CA LEU A 582 -2.84 -29.21 10.97
C LEU A 582 -4.22 -29.84 10.78
N PHE A 583 -5.05 -29.25 9.93
CA PHE A 583 -6.48 -29.58 9.80
C PHE A 583 -6.87 -30.01 8.39
N GLY A 584 -5.92 -30.22 7.48
CA GLY A 584 -6.20 -30.63 6.12
C GLY A 584 -6.90 -31.99 6.04
N GLY A 585 -8.01 -32.06 5.31
CA GLY A 585 -8.73 -33.30 5.00
C GLY A 585 -9.68 -33.80 6.09
N ILE A 586 -9.82 -33.08 7.22
CA ILE A 586 -10.70 -33.52 8.32
C ILE A 586 -12.18 -33.19 8.07
N VAL A 587 -12.46 -32.18 7.25
CA VAL A 587 -13.83 -31.77 6.88
C VAL A 587 -14.20 -32.46 5.57
N TYR A 588 -15.06 -33.47 5.62
CA TYR A 588 -15.53 -34.18 4.42
C TYR A 588 -16.95 -34.71 4.63
N GLU A 589 -17.63 -34.97 3.52
CA GLU A 589 -19.03 -35.43 3.53
C GLU A 589 -19.17 -36.80 4.21
N GLY A 590 -20.06 -36.89 5.21
CA GLY A 590 -20.32 -38.13 5.94
C GLY A 590 -19.32 -38.45 7.07
N ASN A 591 -18.48 -37.50 7.49
CA ASN A 591 -17.66 -37.67 8.69
C ASN A 591 -18.55 -37.72 9.95
N PRO A 592 -18.54 -38.80 10.76
CA PRO A 592 -19.37 -38.91 11.96
C PRO A 592 -19.01 -37.86 13.03
N MET A 593 -17.79 -37.32 13.02
CA MET A 593 -17.35 -36.29 13.95
C MET A 593 -17.93 -34.90 13.61
N LEU A 594 -18.50 -34.72 12.42
CA LEU A 594 -19.23 -33.51 12.03
C LEU A 594 -20.69 -33.53 12.51
N GLU A 595 -21.26 -34.71 12.77
CA GLU A 595 -22.66 -34.83 13.20
C GLU A 595 -22.86 -34.16 14.57
N GLY A 596 -23.76 -33.17 14.65
CA GLY A 596 -24.00 -32.37 15.86
C GLY A 596 -23.00 -31.25 16.11
N THR A 597 -22.18 -30.87 15.11
CA THR A 597 -21.40 -29.64 15.12
C THR A 597 -22.19 -28.48 14.52
N THR A 598 -22.02 -27.27 15.08
CA THR A 598 -22.65 -26.04 14.59
C THR A 598 -22.16 -25.65 13.19
N LEU A 599 -21.03 -26.20 12.75
CA LEU A 599 -20.48 -26.02 11.41
C LEU A 599 -21.33 -26.73 10.34
N LEU A 600 -21.84 -27.92 10.64
CA LEU A 600 -22.78 -28.64 9.78
C LEU A 600 -24.18 -28.00 9.82
N GLU A 601 -24.66 -27.63 11.00
CA GLU A 601 -26.01 -27.05 11.19
C GLU A 601 -26.20 -25.73 10.43
N ASN A 602 -25.14 -24.92 10.31
CA ASN A 602 -25.17 -23.63 9.60
C ASN A 602 -24.67 -23.71 8.15
N ASP A 603 -24.37 -24.91 7.63
CA ASP A 603 -23.85 -25.14 6.28
C ASP A 603 -22.52 -24.38 5.98
N TYR A 604 -21.61 -24.35 6.96
CA TYR A 604 -20.32 -23.66 6.87
C TYR A 604 -19.17 -24.58 6.44
N LEU A 605 -19.48 -25.75 5.88
CA LEU A 605 -18.50 -26.78 5.49
C LEU A 605 -17.51 -26.31 4.42
N VAL A 606 -17.90 -25.37 3.57
CA VAL A 606 -17.04 -24.75 2.55
C VAL A 606 -15.96 -23.85 3.15
N PHE A 607 -16.14 -23.35 4.37
CA PHE A 607 -15.15 -22.54 5.08
C PHE A 607 -14.26 -23.44 5.94
N ASN A 608 -13.38 -24.18 5.27
CA ASN A 608 -12.48 -25.16 5.87
C ASN A 608 -10.99 -24.86 5.55
N PHE A 609 -10.10 -25.71 6.08
CA PHE A 609 -8.66 -25.65 5.84
C PHE A 609 -8.13 -26.75 4.91
N ASN A 610 -9.01 -27.43 4.15
CA ASN A 610 -8.62 -28.53 3.28
C ASN A 610 -7.72 -28.08 2.12
N ASP A 611 -7.97 -26.89 1.58
CA ASP A 611 -7.15 -26.25 0.56
C ASP A 611 -6.81 -24.80 0.92
N TYR A 612 -5.73 -24.29 0.31
CA TYR A 612 -5.19 -22.97 0.64
C TYR A 612 -6.17 -21.80 0.36
N PRO A 613 -6.92 -21.78 -0.76
CA PRO A 613 -7.96 -20.77 -1.00
C PRO A 613 -9.07 -20.77 0.07
N SER A 614 -9.64 -21.94 0.37
CA SER A 614 -10.68 -22.08 1.40
C SER A 614 -10.16 -21.68 2.78
N GLY A 615 -8.93 -22.06 3.11
CA GLY A 615 -8.26 -21.64 4.35
C GLY A 615 -8.10 -20.13 4.44
N MET A 616 -7.76 -19.46 3.34
CA MET A 616 -7.63 -18.00 3.29
C MET A 616 -8.96 -17.28 3.53
N VAL A 617 -10.05 -17.76 2.92
CA VAL A 617 -11.41 -17.22 3.15
C VAL A 617 -11.87 -17.50 4.58
N THR A 618 -11.57 -18.67 5.12
CA THR A 618 -11.87 -19.02 6.52
C THR A 618 -11.15 -18.09 7.49
N LEU A 619 -9.86 -17.81 7.27
CA LEU A 619 -9.09 -16.84 8.06
C LEU A 619 -9.62 -15.41 7.91
N PHE A 620 -10.13 -15.04 6.73
CA PHE A 620 -10.80 -13.75 6.53
C PHE A 620 -12.07 -13.66 7.39
N ASN A 621 -12.92 -14.69 7.40
CA ASN A 621 -14.10 -14.74 8.26
C ASN A 621 -13.74 -14.66 9.75
N LEU A 622 -12.67 -15.36 10.16
CA LEU A 622 -12.14 -15.27 11.53
C LEU A 622 -11.59 -13.87 11.85
N MET A 623 -10.99 -13.16 10.90
CA MET A 623 -10.49 -11.79 11.10
C MET A 623 -11.64 -10.79 11.23
N VAL A 624 -12.72 -10.96 10.47
CA VAL A 624 -13.93 -10.13 10.55
C VAL A 624 -14.68 -10.35 11.86
N MET A 625 -14.38 -11.43 12.59
CA MET A 625 -14.97 -11.80 13.89
C MET A 625 -16.46 -12.18 13.86
N GLY A 626 -17.04 -12.39 12.67
CA GLY A 626 -18.43 -12.86 12.55
C GLY A 626 -18.53 -14.36 12.82
N ASN A 627 -19.25 -14.76 13.88
CA ASN A 627 -19.50 -16.16 14.25
C ASN A 627 -18.24 -17.03 14.41
N TRP A 628 -17.08 -16.42 14.69
CA TRP A 628 -15.77 -17.07 14.69
C TRP A 628 -15.69 -18.28 15.65
N GLN A 629 -16.49 -18.28 16.71
CA GLN A 629 -16.58 -19.37 17.70
C GLN A 629 -17.02 -20.70 17.10
N ILE A 630 -17.81 -20.69 16.01
CA ILE A 630 -18.30 -21.91 15.35
C ILE A 630 -17.13 -22.76 14.85
N TRP A 631 -16.15 -22.12 14.21
CA TRP A 631 -14.93 -22.80 13.76
C TRP A 631 -14.11 -23.26 14.96
N MET A 632 -13.88 -22.41 15.96
CA MET A 632 -13.10 -22.78 17.13
C MET A 632 -13.66 -24.02 17.84
N GLU A 633 -14.96 -24.03 18.17
CA GLU A 633 -15.61 -25.14 18.87
C GLU A 633 -15.69 -26.41 18.01
N SER A 634 -15.98 -26.25 16.71
CA SER A 634 -16.10 -27.41 15.80
C SER A 634 -14.74 -28.07 15.55
N TYR A 635 -13.67 -27.31 15.38
CA TYR A 635 -12.33 -27.88 15.16
C TYR A 635 -11.75 -28.53 16.43
N VAL A 636 -12.11 -28.05 17.63
CA VAL A 636 -11.78 -28.74 18.89
C VAL A 636 -12.47 -30.12 18.94
N LYS A 637 -13.74 -30.22 18.53
CA LYS A 637 -14.46 -31.50 18.44
C LYS A 637 -13.86 -32.42 17.37
N LEU A 638 -13.56 -31.89 16.18
CA LEU A 638 -13.03 -32.66 15.05
C LEU A 638 -11.63 -33.24 15.32
N THR A 639 -10.78 -32.49 16.02
CA THR A 639 -9.43 -32.94 16.38
C THR A 639 -9.40 -33.77 17.67
N GLY A 640 -10.44 -33.65 18.51
CA GLY A 640 -10.50 -34.26 19.83
C GLY A 640 -9.50 -33.68 20.84
N THR A 641 -8.85 -32.54 20.53
CA THR A 641 -7.82 -31.95 21.39
C THR A 641 -8.09 -30.48 21.69
N SER A 642 -7.94 -30.08 22.96
CA SER A 642 -8.07 -28.68 23.38
C SER A 642 -6.90 -27.79 22.91
N TRP A 643 -5.79 -28.37 22.47
CA TRP A 643 -4.63 -27.65 21.91
C TRP A 643 -5.00 -26.83 20.67
N THR A 644 -6.04 -27.25 19.94
CA THR A 644 -6.62 -26.52 18.80
C THR A 644 -7.08 -25.11 19.17
N LEU A 645 -7.47 -24.85 20.43
CA LEU A 645 -7.82 -23.51 20.92
C LEU A 645 -6.66 -22.52 20.77
N ILE A 646 -5.41 -22.98 20.95
CA ILE A 646 -4.24 -22.11 20.85
C ILE A 646 -4.14 -21.49 19.45
N TYR A 647 -4.45 -22.25 18.39
CA TYR A 647 -4.43 -21.75 17.02
C TYR A 647 -5.40 -20.58 16.80
N PHE A 648 -6.66 -20.73 17.24
CA PHE A 648 -7.68 -19.69 17.05
C PHE A 648 -7.45 -18.48 17.97
N ILE A 649 -7.08 -18.72 19.23
CA ILE A 649 -6.79 -17.64 20.19
C ILE A 649 -5.55 -16.86 19.77
N SER A 650 -4.48 -17.53 19.32
CA SER A 650 -3.27 -16.85 18.84
C SER A 650 -3.54 -16.03 17.58
N TYR A 651 -4.37 -16.54 16.68
CA TYR A 651 -4.80 -15.79 15.48
C TYR A 651 -5.59 -14.53 15.85
N TYR A 652 -6.54 -14.63 16.78
CA TYR A 652 -7.30 -13.48 17.27
C TYR A 652 -6.39 -12.43 17.91
N VAL A 653 -5.48 -12.84 18.80
CA VAL A 653 -4.54 -11.94 19.48
C VAL A 653 -3.64 -11.22 18.48
N ILE A 654 -3.02 -11.95 17.55
CA ILE A 654 -2.07 -11.36 16.60
C ILE A 654 -2.79 -10.54 15.53
N THR A 655 -3.84 -11.07 14.91
CA THR A 655 -4.46 -10.42 13.74
C THR A 655 -5.47 -9.37 14.18
N VAL A 656 -6.42 -9.71 15.03
CA VAL A 656 -7.55 -8.82 15.35
C VAL A 656 -7.15 -7.77 16.39
N LEU A 657 -6.59 -8.20 17.52
CA LEU A 657 -6.27 -7.26 18.60
C LEU A 657 -5.04 -6.40 18.31
N LEU A 658 -4.10 -6.88 17.51
CA LEU A 658 -2.87 -6.15 17.22
C LEU A 658 -2.90 -5.55 15.80
N LEU A 659 -2.98 -6.35 14.74
CA LEU A 659 -2.84 -5.83 13.38
C LEU A 659 -4.04 -5.00 12.89
N VAL A 660 -5.28 -5.43 13.13
CA VAL A 660 -6.47 -4.64 12.74
C VAL A 660 -6.51 -3.32 13.53
N ASN A 661 -6.24 -3.35 14.84
CA ASN A 661 -6.13 -2.13 15.64
C ASN A 661 -5.00 -1.19 15.19
N LEU A 662 -3.90 -1.75 14.67
CA LEU A 662 -2.82 -0.96 14.06
C LEU A 662 -3.29 -0.29 12.76
N VAL A 663 -4.03 -0.99 11.90
CA VAL A 663 -4.65 -0.38 10.70
C VAL A 663 -5.61 0.74 11.10
N VAL A 664 -6.46 0.53 12.11
CA VAL A 664 -7.35 1.57 12.64
C VAL A 664 -6.55 2.78 13.13
N ALA A 665 -5.46 2.56 13.87
CA ALA A 665 -4.59 3.63 14.35
C ALA A 665 -3.96 4.43 13.20
N PHE A 666 -3.48 3.75 12.15
CA PHE A 666 -2.94 4.41 10.96
C PHE A 666 -4.01 5.24 10.23
N VAL A 667 -5.21 4.70 10.00
CA VAL A 667 -6.30 5.43 9.34
C VAL A 667 -6.67 6.69 10.11
N LEU A 668 -6.75 6.60 11.44
CA LEU A 668 -7.04 7.75 12.29
C LEU A 668 -5.96 8.83 12.19
N GLU A 669 -4.68 8.45 12.31
CA GLU A 669 -3.58 9.43 12.22
C GLU A 669 -3.54 10.12 10.86
N ALA A 670 -3.76 9.35 9.80
CA ALA A 670 -3.68 9.89 8.45
C ALA A 670 -4.91 10.73 8.08
N PHE A 671 -6.08 10.42 8.64
CA PHE A 671 -7.26 11.29 8.59
C PHE A 671 -7.02 12.61 9.34
N PHE A 672 -6.43 12.56 10.54
CA PHE A 672 -6.08 13.76 11.30
C PHE A 672 -5.07 14.63 10.55
N ALA A 673 -4.00 14.03 10.02
CA ALA A 673 -3.00 14.73 9.22
C ALA A 673 -3.64 15.45 8.03
N GLN A 674 -4.56 14.81 7.31
CA GLN A 674 -5.26 15.52 6.23
C GLN A 674 -6.17 16.64 6.76
N SER A 675 -6.93 16.39 7.82
CA SER A 675 -7.82 17.41 8.38
C SER A 675 -7.05 18.69 8.79
N GLU A 676 -5.82 18.53 9.28
CA GLU A 676 -4.90 19.63 9.58
C GLU A 676 -4.41 20.35 8.31
N LEU A 677 -4.09 19.60 7.24
CA LEU A 677 -3.71 20.18 5.95
C LEU A 677 -4.85 20.99 5.31
N GLU A 678 -6.08 20.49 5.31
CA GLU A 678 -7.25 21.20 4.78
C GLU A 678 -7.60 22.45 5.59
N THR A 679 -7.41 22.40 6.91
CA THR A 679 -7.62 23.56 7.78
C THR A 679 -6.57 24.63 7.48
N SER A 680 -5.30 24.22 7.38
CA SER A 680 -4.19 25.11 7.04
C SER A 680 -4.37 25.77 5.66
N SER A 681 -4.85 25.04 4.64
CA SER A 681 -5.12 25.62 3.33
C SER A 681 -6.27 26.64 3.36
N ARG A 682 -7.33 26.37 4.13
CA ARG A 682 -8.46 27.31 4.28
C ARG A 682 -8.06 28.57 5.02
N ASP A 683 -7.19 28.47 6.03
CA ASP A 683 -6.67 29.63 6.75
C ASP A 683 -5.83 30.53 5.83
N VAL A 684 -5.00 29.93 4.97
CA VAL A 684 -4.23 30.67 3.95
C VAL A 684 -5.13 31.37 2.94
N GLU A 685 -6.20 30.71 2.46
CA GLU A 685 -7.18 31.32 1.55
C GLU A 685 -7.96 32.46 2.22
N THR A 686 -8.37 32.27 3.47
CA THR A 686 -9.11 33.27 4.25
C THR A 686 -8.25 34.51 4.54
N ASP A 687 -6.97 34.30 4.86
CA ASP A 687 -5.99 35.39 5.03
C ASP A 687 -5.69 36.10 3.70
N GLN A 688 -5.67 35.38 2.58
CA GLN A 688 -5.57 36.01 1.25
C GLN A 688 -6.80 36.87 0.94
N SER A 689 -8.01 36.41 1.25
CA SER A 689 -9.23 37.22 1.07
C SER A 689 -9.28 38.44 2.00
N ASN A 690 -8.90 38.30 3.27
CA ASN A 690 -8.92 39.39 4.25
C ASN A 690 -7.79 40.42 4.03
N SER A 691 -6.67 40.01 3.44
CA SER A 691 -5.54 40.90 3.15
C SER A 691 -5.74 41.83 1.93
N LYS A 692 -6.77 41.58 1.11
CA LYS A 692 -7.14 42.50 0.01
C LYS A 692 -7.81 43.79 0.50
N ASP A 693 -8.32 43.84 1.73
CA ASP A 693 -9.12 44.97 2.24
C ASP A 693 -8.38 45.92 3.22
N SER A 694 -7.09 45.72 3.55
CA SER A 694 -6.38 46.69 4.40
C SER A 694 -4.85 46.70 4.25
N LYS A 695 -4.26 47.87 3.95
CA LYS A 695 -2.78 48.08 3.88
C LYS A 695 -2.06 47.77 5.19
N ASP A 696 -2.77 47.81 6.32
CA ASP A 696 -2.23 47.54 7.66
C ASP A 696 -2.16 46.02 7.97
N SER A 697 -2.79 45.17 7.16
CA SER A 697 -2.77 43.71 7.29
C SER A 697 -1.50 43.05 6.70
N GLN A 698 -0.84 43.67 5.72
CA GLN A 698 0.46 43.22 5.19
C GLN A 698 1.55 43.22 6.28
N SER A 699 1.54 44.23 7.15
CA SER A 699 2.44 44.37 8.30
C SER A 699 2.19 43.34 9.41
N ARG A 700 0.93 42.89 9.57
CA ARG A 700 0.54 41.81 10.51
C ARG A 700 0.82 40.42 9.93
N ARG A 701 0.67 40.23 8.62
CA ARG A 701 1.04 39.02 7.88
C ARG A 701 2.54 38.76 7.93
N ALA A 702 3.36 39.80 7.75
CA ALA A 702 4.81 39.71 7.94
C ALA A 702 5.22 39.36 9.39
N ARG A 703 4.46 39.84 10.39
CA ARG A 703 4.71 39.58 11.82
C ARG A 703 4.20 38.23 12.35
N ARG A 704 3.26 37.57 11.66
CA ARG A 704 2.79 36.22 12.03
C ARG A 704 3.46 35.11 11.22
N ILE A 705 3.82 35.38 9.97
CA ILE A 705 4.69 34.48 9.20
C ILE A 705 6.11 34.46 9.80
N SER A 706 6.54 35.49 10.53
CA SER A 706 7.75 35.43 11.36
C SER A 706 7.62 34.56 12.62
N SER A 707 6.41 34.09 12.97
CA SER A 707 6.17 33.14 14.06
C SER A 707 6.11 31.68 13.60
N THR A 708 6.05 31.46 12.29
CA THR A 708 6.30 30.16 11.64
C THR A 708 7.74 30.20 11.15
N GLY A 709 8.60 29.33 11.66
CA GLY A 709 10.06 29.44 11.47
C GLY A 709 10.55 29.61 10.03
N ARG A 710 11.82 30.01 9.92
CA ARG A 710 12.77 30.00 8.77
C ARG A 710 12.19 29.84 7.36
N SER A 711 11.58 28.69 7.04
CA SER A 711 10.87 28.41 5.78
C SER A 711 9.79 29.45 5.39
N GLY A 712 9.09 30.06 6.35
CA GLY A 712 8.02 31.04 6.08
C GLY A 712 8.49 32.37 5.45
N ARG A 713 9.73 32.78 5.71
CA ARG A 713 10.32 34.03 5.18
C ARG A 713 10.78 33.86 3.73
N VAL A 714 11.48 32.76 3.45
CA VAL A 714 11.86 32.33 2.09
C VAL A 714 10.61 32.16 1.21
N GLN A 715 9.52 31.62 1.76
CA GLN A 715 8.22 31.52 1.09
C GLN A 715 7.59 32.87 0.71
N MET A 716 7.83 33.96 1.47
CA MET A 716 7.30 35.29 1.14
C MET A 716 8.10 35.97 0.03
N LEU A 717 9.43 35.83 0.01
CA LEU A 717 10.25 36.44 -1.03
C LEU A 717 10.05 35.78 -2.40
N LEU A 718 10.02 34.45 -2.45
CA LEU A 718 9.71 33.70 -3.68
C LEU A 718 8.36 34.12 -4.27
N HIS A 719 7.34 34.29 -3.42
CA HIS A 719 6.02 34.74 -3.88
C HIS A 719 6.05 36.16 -4.45
N ARG A 720 6.81 37.08 -3.86
CA ARG A 720 6.86 38.49 -4.28
C ARG A 720 7.56 38.67 -5.63
N ILE A 721 8.58 37.85 -5.89
CA ILE A 721 9.34 37.83 -7.13
C ILE A 721 8.52 37.15 -8.24
N LEU A 722 7.90 36.00 -7.96
CA LEU A 722 7.04 35.29 -8.92
C LEU A 722 5.76 36.07 -9.28
N SER A 723 5.18 36.83 -8.34
CA SER A 723 4.00 37.67 -8.63
C SER A 723 4.33 38.84 -9.56
N ALA A 724 5.55 39.36 -9.53
CA ALA A 724 5.99 40.43 -10.42
C ALA A 724 6.17 39.91 -11.87
N GLU A 725 6.72 38.70 -12.05
CA GLU A 725 6.86 38.07 -13.38
C GLU A 725 5.53 37.58 -13.98
N LEU A 726 4.59 37.13 -13.16
CA LEU A 726 3.25 36.74 -13.63
C LEU A 726 2.45 37.95 -14.12
N GLU A 727 2.63 39.12 -13.51
CA GLU A 727 2.04 40.37 -13.99
C GLU A 727 2.68 40.82 -15.32
N GLU A 728 4.00 40.68 -15.48
CA GLU A 728 4.72 41.00 -16.72
C GLU A 728 4.40 40.06 -17.90
N ASN A 729 4.16 38.77 -17.65
CA ASN A 729 3.77 37.80 -18.70
C ASN A 729 2.26 37.83 -19.02
N SER A 730 1.47 38.61 -18.29
CA SER A 730 0.03 38.79 -18.52
C SER A 730 -0.34 40.12 -19.20
N ALA A 731 0.66 40.94 -19.52
CA ALA A 731 0.52 42.24 -20.19
C ALA A 731 0.76 42.16 -21.71
#